data_AF-A0A7Z6XDN9-F1
#
_entry.id   AF-A0A7Z6XDN9-F1
#
_cell.length_a   1.000
_cell.length_b   1.000
_cell.length_c   1.000
_cell.angle_alpha   90.00
_cell.angle_beta   90.00
_cell.angle_gamma   90.00
#
_symmetry.space_group_name_H-M   'P 1'
#
loop_
_entity.id
_entity.type
_entity.pdbx_description
1 polymer ?
#
loop_
_entity_poly.entity_id
_entity_poly.type
_entity_poly.pdbx_seq_one_letter_code
_entity_poly.pdbx_strand_id
1 'polypeptide(L)'
;MGTGGPDPRLAVIGMAFRLPGADTPEDLWRVIRNGERRFTRFSREELKAAGVPEELYRRDDFIGTSAVLDDISGFDARHFGMSAREARLTDPQHRLFLECAQHALENAGYPDERDGKRIGVYASAGYHLYNMQSYLLNNVLPSEDIGDWLAGMQVMVGNFTDFNATRVAYRLGLTGPAVNVQTACSSSLVGVQLAAHSLLLDECDIALVGAGSVHVPQVLGYHYVKGSILSRTGELRAFDAAANGTVGGTGVLAVVLKRLSRALADGDTVHGVIRGWGVCNDGAGKKTYAAPSAQGQQKAVRRALDHAGVGADTIGYLETHGTGTLKGDPIELEGATAAFRQDTERTGYCALGAVKSNIGHLDVASGLAGLVKALLVVKHGVIPPIAGFTEPNPLLELESGPFYAPRSLRPWPETGHPRRAGVTSLGIGGTNVHLVLEEAPEPEPRHAVAAPPDVLLVSATSGGALTDNVRSLRDVLRRRTALPLADLITTTALGRSHGRHRAAFRGASPSALADALDAWLVRPGPPASVGGPGPAPDQTAGTVFQFTGQGALRPGAAADLYERFPVVRQVLDACEAQHRRLTGESLLQYLLAGADDAPGGVLPTEAGQPALYALQCALVRLWEESGIRPRAVTGHSVGEYATLFAAGALSLADGLELSTQRGRLMRDHCEPGAMVAVALEREVALELSAAHPGLETAVTNGERSQVLAGPDAVVRRVCAVLDERRIPYERLAVDRAFHTAAVEPMLDRFGKVLARTSLAPVHTRFISSLDGRTREPGWTPDADHFLRHAREPVRYDAALRSVAAERPAVLLEIGPHTTLSGLARRSLPTVRVAPSLHRTTGLGALFGAAATLHSAGADVRWETFLAGTGGRRVPLPGYRFQHRPYWVGRPPMDPGPKPTAREERTVTAETMETGHLLDGILGVLSRAFGEDLTPLSADTSFFDLGADSLLMINVLREIEQEHQVKVTMRELFDETGTPRLLAELVAARLPRQYGRSAPAPVPQPRAAERVTAREPTPEPRLPGDSAEAVTAAPVPAPASAPNVVPTPASASVTDPQDTGFVTRQEFLELSQRVHQLSQIQLQMLSQLSQLLALQANATAAPLARGEEAR
;
A
#
# COMPACT_ATOMS: atom_id res chain seq x y z
N MET A 1 -22.98 32.77 -13.49
CA MET A 1 -22.24 32.99 -14.75
C MET A 1 -21.30 34.16 -14.52
N GLY A 2 -19.98 34.14 -14.69
CA GLY A 2 -18.95 33.12 -14.95
C GLY A 2 -17.68 33.56 -14.18
N THR A 3 -16.78 32.66 -13.81
CA THR A 3 -15.58 32.32 -14.61
C THR A 3 -15.29 30.82 -14.48
N GLY A 4 -15.81 30.02 -15.42
CA GLY A 4 -15.69 28.56 -15.42
C GLY A 4 -14.29 28.06 -15.81
N GLY A 5 -13.26 28.49 -15.07
CA GLY A 5 -11.95 27.86 -15.07
C GLY A 5 -11.90 26.71 -14.06
N PRO A 6 -11.04 25.71 -14.27
CA PRO A 6 -10.81 24.65 -13.28
C PRO A 6 -10.33 25.23 -11.94
N ASP A 7 -10.80 24.66 -10.81
CA ASP A 7 -10.37 25.05 -9.46
C ASP A 7 -8.84 24.95 -9.34
N PRO A 8 -8.11 26.07 -9.10
CA PRO A 8 -6.65 26.06 -9.08
C PRO A 8 -6.07 25.45 -7.80
N ARG A 9 -6.90 25.16 -6.79
CA ARG A 9 -6.47 24.67 -5.47
C ARG A 9 -6.14 23.19 -5.52
N LEU A 10 -5.12 22.80 -4.77
CA LEU A 10 -4.63 21.42 -4.72
C LEU A 10 -4.76 20.86 -3.31
N ALA A 11 -5.31 19.65 -3.21
CA ALA A 11 -5.36 18.89 -1.97
C ALA A 11 -4.08 18.06 -1.81
N VAL A 12 -3.52 18.06 -0.61
CA VAL A 12 -2.58 17.03 -0.18
C VAL A 12 -3.40 15.86 0.36
N ILE A 13 -3.42 14.74 -0.37
CA ILE A 13 -4.29 13.59 -0.06
C ILE A 13 -3.56 12.40 0.56
N GLY A 14 -2.24 12.36 0.50
CA GLY A 14 -1.43 11.32 1.12
C GLY A 14 -0.05 11.81 1.51
N MET A 15 0.56 11.16 2.51
CA MET A 15 1.95 11.39 2.91
C MET A 15 2.56 10.14 3.52
N ALA A 16 3.88 9.97 3.33
CA ALA A 16 4.69 8.98 4.03
C ALA A 16 6.13 9.48 4.12
N PHE A 17 6.84 9.08 5.17
CA PHE A 17 8.20 9.54 5.39
C PHE A 17 8.96 8.66 6.37
N ARG A 18 10.29 8.74 6.30
CA ARG A 18 11.22 8.35 7.36
C ARG A 18 12.04 9.55 7.76
N LEU A 19 11.91 9.96 9.02
CA LEU A 19 12.59 11.13 9.58
C LEU A 19 13.29 10.74 10.89
N PRO A 20 14.33 11.49 11.30
CA PRO A 20 15.02 11.25 12.56
C PRO A 20 14.04 11.16 13.75
N GLY A 21 13.86 9.95 14.28
CA GLY A 21 12.97 9.65 15.40
C GLY A 21 11.46 9.79 15.13
N ALA A 22 11.03 9.72 13.85
CA ALA A 22 9.62 9.70 13.45
C ALA A 22 9.38 9.11 12.03
N ASP A 23 8.57 8.05 11.95
CA ASP A 23 8.13 7.43 10.68
C ASP A 23 6.63 7.62 10.40
N THR A 24 5.90 8.26 11.31
CA THR A 24 4.47 8.52 11.19
C THR A 24 4.12 9.99 11.47
N PRO A 25 2.99 10.51 10.93
CA PRO A 25 2.46 11.82 11.31
C PRO A 25 2.30 12.00 12.82
N GLU A 26 1.90 10.94 13.52
CA GLU A 26 1.72 10.95 14.97
C GLU A 26 3.06 11.05 15.72
N ASP A 27 4.10 10.34 15.27
CA ASP A 27 5.45 10.44 15.84
C ASP A 27 6.07 11.82 15.59
N LEU A 28 5.94 12.32 14.36
CA LEU A 28 6.46 13.63 14.00
C LEU A 28 5.75 14.75 14.76
N TRP A 29 4.42 14.65 14.91
CA TRP A 29 3.66 15.59 15.73
C TRP A 29 4.12 15.58 17.18
N ARG A 30 4.38 14.40 17.78
CA ARG A 30 4.94 14.30 19.14
C ARG A 30 6.27 15.04 19.24
N VAL A 31 7.19 14.80 18.30
CA VAL A 31 8.52 15.47 18.25
C VAL A 31 8.36 16.99 18.18
N ILE A 32 7.53 17.49 17.26
CA ILE A 32 7.33 18.93 17.03
C ILE A 32 6.63 19.59 18.22
N ARG A 33 5.52 19.01 18.68
CA ARG A 33 4.69 19.54 19.78
C ARG A 33 5.50 19.69 21.07
N ASN A 34 6.39 18.73 21.34
CA ASN A 34 7.23 18.71 22.53
C ASN A 34 8.51 19.53 22.38
N GLY A 35 8.80 20.12 21.21
CA GLY A 35 10.06 20.84 20.95
C GLY A 35 11.29 19.93 21.00
N GLU A 36 11.14 18.64 20.70
CA GLU A 36 12.22 17.65 20.77
C GLU A 36 13.26 17.89 19.66
N ARG A 37 14.53 17.69 20.01
CA ARG A 37 15.68 17.78 19.11
C ARG A 37 16.23 16.38 18.83
N ARG A 38 16.29 15.98 17.56
CA ARG A 38 16.66 14.64 17.07
C ARG A 38 18.04 14.63 16.42
N PHE A 39 19.01 15.26 17.08
CA PHE A 39 20.41 15.24 16.69
C PHE A 39 21.16 14.17 17.47
N THR A 40 22.04 13.43 16.80
CA THR A 40 22.95 12.47 17.40
C THR A 40 24.35 13.06 17.42
N ARG A 41 24.94 13.17 18.61
CA ARG A 41 26.35 13.54 18.79
C ARG A 41 27.16 12.27 18.99
N PHE A 42 28.11 12.02 18.10
CA PHE A 42 28.91 10.81 18.08
C PHE A 42 30.11 10.93 19.03
N SER A 43 30.34 9.87 19.79
CA SER A 43 31.54 9.67 20.60
C SER A 43 32.76 9.45 19.72
N ARG A 44 33.96 9.64 20.29
CA ARG A 44 35.22 9.33 19.59
C ARG A 44 35.33 7.86 19.22
N GLU A 45 34.76 6.97 20.04
CA GLU A 45 34.73 5.53 19.79
C GLU A 45 33.84 5.20 18.58
N GLU A 46 32.66 5.82 18.49
CA GLU A 46 31.77 5.66 17.33
C GLU A 46 32.40 6.24 16.05
N LEU A 47 33.05 7.40 16.13
CA LEU A 47 33.75 8.00 14.99
C LEU A 47 34.93 7.14 14.53
N LYS A 48 35.75 6.65 15.47
CA LYS A 48 36.83 5.70 15.18
C LYS A 48 36.29 4.41 14.58
N ALA A 49 35.22 3.87 15.16
CA ALA A 49 34.56 2.69 14.65
C ALA A 49 34.01 2.94 13.25
N ALA A 50 33.47 4.11 12.93
CA ALA A 50 32.99 4.46 11.59
C ALA A 50 34.13 4.71 10.56
N GLY A 51 35.39 4.61 10.97
CA GLY A 51 36.54 4.83 10.09
C GLY A 51 36.90 6.29 9.88
N VAL A 52 36.41 7.20 10.73
CA VAL A 52 36.87 8.60 10.73
C VAL A 52 38.32 8.63 11.20
N PRO A 53 39.26 9.22 10.43
CA PRO A 53 40.66 9.31 10.83
C PRO A 53 40.84 10.00 12.18
N GLU A 54 41.77 9.49 12.97
CA GLU A 54 42.01 9.95 14.34
C GLU A 54 42.46 11.40 14.42
N GLU A 55 43.27 11.81 13.45
CA GLU A 55 43.70 13.18 13.24
C GLU A 55 42.56 14.14 12.90
N LEU A 56 41.40 13.66 12.46
CA LEU A 56 40.22 14.49 12.21
C LEU A 56 39.36 14.61 13.46
N TYR A 57 38.92 13.48 14.06
CA TYR A 57 37.99 13.55 15.21
C TYR A 57 38.62 14.06 16.50
N ARG A 58 39.95 14.16 16.58
CA ARG A 58 40.66 14.77 17.70
C ARG A 58 40.80 16.29 17.60
N ARG A 59 40.49 16.90 16.46
CA ARG A 59 40.59 18.36 16.31
C ARG A 59 39.48 19.07 17.07
N ASP A 60 39.79 20.22 17.66
CA ASP A 60 38.82 21.04 18.38
C ASP A 60 37.74 21.65 17.46
N ASP A 61 38.03 21.74 16.16
CA ASP A 61 37.14 22.26 15.13
C ASP A 61 36.36 21.15 14.40
N PHE A 62 36.50 19.89 14.81
CA PHE A 62 35.71 18.78 14.28
C PHE A 62 34.43 18.56 15.09
N ILE A 63 33.28 18.57 14.41
CA ILE A 63 31.96 18.45 15.02
C ILE A 63 31.30 17.16 14.55
N GLY A 64 31.32 16.14 15.41
CA GLY A 64 30.65 14.85 15.18
C GLY A 64 29.17 14.88 15.54
N THR A 65 28.35 15.61 14.78
CA THR A 65 26.88 15.65 15.00
C THR A 65 26.13 15.58 13.68
N SER A 66 25.10 14.73 13.62
CA SER A 66 24.12 14.70 12.52
C SER A 66 22.75 14.24 13.03
N ALA A 67 21.68 14.58 12.32
CA ALA A 67 20.41 13.89 12.47
C ALA A 67 20.36 12.70 11.50
N VAL A 68 20.09 11.50 12.01
CA VAL A 68 20.26 10.24 11.25
C VAL A 68 18.98 9.42 11.27
N LEU A 69 18.84 8.55 10.28
CA LEU A 69 17.79 7.54 10.24
C LEU A 69 18.29 6.24 10.86
N ASP A 70 17.35 5.46 11.37
CA ASP A 70 17.59 4.06 11.72
C ASP A 70 17.47 3.20 10.46
N ASP A 71 18.28 2.13 10.36
CA ASP A 71 18.25 1.13 9.29
C ASP A 71 18.17 1.70 7.85
N ILE A 72 19.31 2.16 7.34
CA ILE A 72 19.45 2.60 5.94
C ILE A 72 19.85 1.44 4.99
N SER A 73 20.04 0.24 5.53
CA SER A 73 20.46 -0.94 4.75
C SER A 73 19.27 -1.83 4.38
N GLY A 74 18.24 -1.84 5.22
CA GLY A 74 17.01 -2.62 5.10
C GLY A 74 16.16 -2.16 3.92
N PHE A 75 15.74 -3.13 3.12
CA PHE A 75 14.84 -2.91 1.99
C PHE A 75 14.16 -4.22 1.60
N ASP A 76 12.94 -4.18 1.02
CA ASP A 76 12.27 -5.37 0.49
C ASP A 76 12.44 -5.48 -1.03
N ALA A 77 13.63 -5.90 -1.47
CA ALA A 77 13.95 -6.00 -2.90
C ALA A 77 13.00 -6.91 -3.68
N ARG A 78 12.54 -8.02 -3.07
CA ARG A 78 11.66 -8.97 -3.74
C ARG A 78 10.27 -8.37 -4.01
N HIS A 79 9.74 -7.60 -3.07
CA HIS A 79 8.47 -6.89 -3.24
C HIS A 79 8.48 -5.95 -4.45
N PHE A 80 9.59 -5.24 -4.66
CA PHE A 80 9.77 -4.34 -5.82
C PHE A 80 10.34 -5.01 -7.08
N GLY A 81 10.46 -6.34 -7.09
CA GLY A 81 11.01 -7.07 -8.24
C GLY A 81 12.47 -6.74 -8.55
N MET A 82 13.26 -6.34 -7.55
CA MET A 82 14.69 -6.08 -7.65
C MET A 82 15.49 -7.33 -7.28
N SER A 83 16.55 -7.60 -8.03
CA SER A 83 17.51 -8.65 -7.63
C SER A 83 18.30 -8.20 -6.40
N ALA A 84 18.84 -9.15 -5.63
CA ALA A 84 19.69 -8.83 -4.48
C ALA A 84 20.94 -8.02 -4.88
N ARG A 85 21.50 -8.28 -6.06
CA ARG A 85 22.64 -7.52 -6.60
C ARG A 85 22.24 -6.08 -6.93
N GLU A 86 21.12 -5.89 -7.62
CA GLU A 86 20.61 -4.56 -7.95
C GLU A 86 20.33 -3.74 -6.68
N ALA A 87 19.68 -4.34 -5.69
CA ALA A 87 19.39 -3.68 -4.42
C ALA A 87 20.67 -3.29 -3.65
N ARG A 88 21.72 -4.13 -3.68
CA ARG A 88 23.03 -3.79 -3.08
C ARG A 88 23.69 -2.61 -3.79
N LEU A 89 23.67 -2.56 -5.12
CA LEU A 89 24.31 -1.49 -5.88
C LEU A 89 23.51 -0.17 -5.85
N THR A 90 22.24 -0.23 -5.45
CA THR A 90 21.35 0.93 -5.44
C THR A 90 21.55 1.79 -4.18
N ASP A 91 21.67 3.11 -4.38
CA ASP A 91 21.72 4.10 -3.31
C ASP A 91 20.52 3.94 -2.34
N PRO A 92 20.74 3.88 -1.01
CA PRO A 92 19.69 3.91 0.00
C PRO A 92 18.62 4.99 -0.22
N GLN A 93 18.99 6.16 -0.75
CA GLN A 93 18.07 7.25 -1.09
C GLN A 93 16.96 6.78 -2.03
N HIS A 94 17.31 5.99 -3.05
CA HIS A 94 16.36 5.50 -4.04
C HIS A 94 15.52 4.34 -3.49
N ARG A 95 16.12 3.46 -2.67
CA ARG A 95 15.42 2.34 -2.03
C ARG A 95 14.36 2.83 -1.04
N LEU A 96 14.76 3.69 -0.11
CA LEU A 96 13.85 4.24 0.89
C LEU A 96 12.79 5.14 0.24
N PHE A 97 13.13 5.88 -0.81
CA PHE A 97 12.15 6.68 -1.54
C PHE A 97 11.08 5.81 -2.21
N LEU A 98 11.47 4.66 -2.77
CA LEU A 98 10.51 3.73 -3.38
C LEU A 98 9.49 3.19 -2.36
N GLU A 99 9.93 2.90 -1.13
CA GLU A 99 9.03 2.52 -0.03
C GLU A 99 8.11 3.67 0.38
N CYS A 100 8.66 4.87 0.60
CA CYS A 100 7.86 6.05 0.95
C CYS A 100 6.87 6.42 -0.17
N ALA A 101 7.24 6.26 -1.43
CA ALA A 101 6.36 6.49 -2.58
C ALA A 101 5.13 5.58 -2.53
N GLN A 102 5.33 4.27 -2.37
CA GLN A 102 4.23 3.32 -2.24
C GLN A 102 3.38 3.62 -1.00
N HIS A 103 4.00 3.87 0.16
CA HIS A 103 3.25 4.19 1.38
C HIS A 103 2.46 5.49 1.28
N ALA A 104 2.95 6.52 0.58
CA ALA A 104 2.21 7.76 0.38
C ALA A 104 0.99 7.56 -0.53
N LEU A 105 1.14 6.73 -1.58
CA LEU A 105 0.05 6.30 -2.45
C LEU A 105 -1.00 5.44 -1.71
N GLU A 106 -0.57 4.49 -0.89
CA GLU A 106 -1.46 3.74 0.00
C GLU A 106 -2.14 4.64 1.04
N ASN A 107 -1.44 5.65 1.57
CA ASN A 107 -2.01 6.65 2.48
C ASN A 107 -3.13 7.46 1.80
N ALA A 108 -2.94 7.79 0.52
CA ALA A 108 -3.94 8.46 -0.32
C ALA A 108 -5.09 7.53 -0.77
N GLY A 109 -4.92 6.21 -0.64
CA GLY A 109 -5.87 5.23 -1.15
C GLY A 109 -5.80 5.01 -2.66
N TYR A 110 -4.64 5.25 -3.29
CA TYR A 110 -4.38 5.02 -4.72
C TYR A 110 -3.08 4.23 -4.89
N PRO A 111 -3.05 2.94 -4.50
CA PRO A 111 -1.82 2.15 -4.47
C PRO A 111 -1.29 1.84 -5.88
N ASP A 112 -2.13 1.98 -6.90
CA ASP A 112 -1.87 1.73 -8.32
C ASP A 112 -2.72 2.64 -9.23
N GLU A 113 -2.37 2.66 -10.52
CA GLU A 113 -3.19 3.28 -11.56
C GLU A 113 -4.41 2.40 -11.89
N ARG A 114 -5.57 3.05 -12.00
CA ARG A 114 -6.85 2.38 -12.26
C ARG A 114 -7.84 3.33 -12.89
N ASP A 115 -8.83 2.79 -13.57
CA ASP A 115 -9.88 3.54 -14.27
C ASP A 115 -9.31 4.59 -15.26
N GLY A 116 -8.12 4.33 -15.81
CA GLY A 116 -7.41 5.24 -16.71
C GLY A 116 -6.74 6.46 -16.04
N LYS A 117 -6.71 6.55 -14.71
CA LYS A 117 -6.05 7.65 -13.98
C LYS A 117 -4.54 7.53 -14.04
N ARG A 118 -3.87 8.61 -14.47
CA ARG A 118 -2.41 8.69 -14.57
C ARG A 118 -1.81 9.32 -13.32
N ILE A 119 -0.78 8.68 -12.77
CA ILE A 119 -0.03 9.15 -11.60
C ILE A 119 1.33 9.67 -12.08
N GLY A 120 1.57 10.98 -11.93
CA GLY A 120 2.88 11.59 -12.16
C GLY A 120 3.81 11.46 -10.95
N VAL A 121 5.12 11.48 -11.17
CA VAL A 121 6.18 11.41 -10.15
C VAL A 121 7.16 12.57 -10.31
N TYR A 122 7.33 13.36 -9.25
CA TYR A 122 8.26 14.48 -9.19
C TYR A 122 9.21 14.26 -8.03
N ALA A 123 10.45 13.88 -8.32
CA ALA A 123 11.38 13.41 -7.30
C ALA A 123 12.69 14.19 -7.26
N SER A 124 13.28 14.27 -6.07
CA SER A 124 14.64 14.75 -5.86
C SER A 124 15.45 13.71 -5.07
N ALA A 125 16.73 13.63 -5.35
CA ALA A 125 17.69 12.88 -4.54
C ALA A 125 18.79 13.84 -4.10
N GLY A 126 19.14 13.80 -2.82
CA GLY A 126 20.02 14.77 -2.20
C GLY A 126 21.44 14.65 -2.67
N TYR A 127 22.17 15.75 -2.48
CA TYR A 127 23.63 15.74 -2.44
C TYR A 127 24.05 15.99 -1.00
N HIS A 128 25.27 15.59 -0.68
CA HIS A 128 25.73 15.64 0.70
C HIS A 128 26.10 17.06 1.12
N LEU A 129 25.58 17.53 2.26
CA LEU A 129 25.74 18.93 2.71
C LEU A 129 27.18 19.29 3.12
N TYR A 130 28.01 18.33 3.55
CA TYR A 130 29.37 18.61 4.06
C TYR A 130 30.44 17.55 3.78
N ASN A 131 30.09 16.29 3.49
CA ASN A 131 31.04 15.31 2.96
C ASN A 131 30.78 15.17 1.47
N MET A 132 31.71 15.50 0.58
CA MET A 132 31.51 15.32 -0.88
C MET A 132 31.48 13.84 -1.31
N GLN A 133 31.00 12.95 -0.43
CA GLN A 133 31.12 11.51 -0.46
C GLN A 133 29.72 10.89 -0.56
N SER A 134 29.49 10.05 -1.56
CA SER A 134 28.22 9.36 -1.78
C SER A 134 28.29 7.86 -1.53
N TYR A 135 27.15 7.17 -1.51
CA TYR A 135 27.13 5.70 -1.48
C TYR A 135 27.99 5.12 -2.61
N LEU A 136 27.84 5.68 -3.81
CA LEU A 136 28.65 5.35 -4.97
C LEU A 136 30.15 5.50 -4.71
N LEU A 137 30.60 6.67 -4.24
CA LEU A 137 32.03 6.95 -4.03
C LEU A 137 32.65 6.18 -2.86
N ASN A 138 31.88 5.95 -1.79
CA ASN A 138 32.38 5.34 -0.56
C ASN A 138 32.36 3.83 -0.57
N ASN A 139 31.42 3.23 -1.30
CA ASN A 139 31.13 1.80 -1.16
C ASN A 139 31.19 1.05 -2.48
N VAL A 140 30.79 1.66 -3.60
CA VAL A 140 30.67 0.96 -4.88
C VAL A 140 31.91 1.14 -5.76
N LEU A 141 32.39 2.37 -5.94
CA LEU A 141 33.58 2.71 -6.72
C LEU A 141 34.97 2.60 -6.04
N PRO A 142 35.16 2.41 -4.72
CA PRO A 142 36.50 2.41 -4.12
C PRO A 142 37.48 1.37 -4.68
N SER A 143 36.97 0.29 -5.31
CA SER A 143 37.79 -0.85 -5.73
C SER A 143 37.28 -1.58 -6.99
N GLU A 144 36.28 -1.07 -7.70
CA GLU A 144 35.78 -1.69 -8.95
C GLU A 144 36.47 -1.07 -10.17
N ASP A 145 37.28 -1.88 -10.89
CA ASP A 145 37.66 -1.56 -12.27
C ASP A 145 36.45 -1.82 -13.16
N ILE A 146 35.75 -0.76 -13.54
CA ILE A 146 34.58 -0.85 -14.43
C ILE A 146 35.07 -1.00 -15.87
N GLY A 147 35.72 -2.13 -16.16
CA GLY A 147 36.07 -2.54 -17.52
C GLY A 147 34.85 -3.04 -18.30
N ASP A 148 33.78 -3.44 -17.63
CA ASP A 148 32.50 -3.83 -18.22
C ASP A 148 31.51 -2.66 -18.25
N TRP A 149 31.18 -2.20 -19.46
CA TRP A 149 30.21 -1.14 -19.70
C TRP A 149 28.84 -1.40 -19.07
N LEU A 150 28.35 -2.65 -19.10
CA LEU A 150 27.02 -2.98 -18.58
C LEU A 150 26.97 -2.89 -17.05
N ALA A 151 28.01 -3.39 -16.37
CA ALA A 151 28.17 -3.22 -14.93
C ALA A 151 28.27 -1.73 -14.55
N GLY A 152 29.02 -0.94 -15.32
CA GLY A 152 29.12 0.50 -15.15
C GLY A 152 27.78 1.23 -15.26
N MET A 153 26.96 0.83 -16.23
CA MET A 153 25.62 1.39 -16.40
C MET A 153 24.71 1.05 -15.22
N GLN A 154 24.76 -0.17 -14.68
CA GLN A 154 23.96 -0.55 -13.50
C GLN A 154 24.34 0.28 -12.26
N VAL A 155 25.64 0.49 -12.05
CA VAL A 155 26.17 1.33 -10.97
C VAL A 155 25.71 2.79 -11.13
N MET A 156 25.84 3.34 -12.34
CA MET A 156 25.37 4.70 -12.66
C MET A 156 23.87 4.86 -12.40
N VAL A 157 23.05 4.00 -12.98
CA VAL A 157 21.59 4.04 -12.82
C VAL A 157 21.20 3.88 -11.35
N GLY A 158 21.90 3.03 -10.60
CA GLY A 158 21.69 2.78 -9.18
C GLY A 158 21.85 4.00 -8.29
N ASN A 159 22.68 4.98 -8.67
CA ASN A 159 23.24 5.98 -7.77
C ASN A 159 23.12 7.44 -8.25
N PHE A 160 22.90 7.68 -9.53
CA PHE A 160 22.80 9.05 -10.04
C PHE A 160 21.41 9.63 -9.76
N THR A 161 21.38 10.91 -9.42
CA THR A 161 20.15 11.61 -9.00
C THR A 161 19.11 11.70 -10.11
N ASP A 162 19.48 11.46 -11.37
CA ASP A 162 18.64 11.43 -12.57
C ASP A 162 17.57 10.32 -12.56
N PHE A 163 17.78 9.22 -11.83
CA PHE A 163 16.95 8.01 -11.99
C PHE A 163 15.92 7.78 -10.88
N ASN A 164 15.82 8.70 -9.90
CA ASN A 164 14.93 8.50 -8.76
C ASN A 164 13.43 8.49 -9.14
N ALA A 165 12.93 9.47 -9.91
CA ALA A 165 11.52 9.52 -10.31
C ALA A 165 11.14 8.37 -11.25
N THR A 166 11.99 8.13 -12.25
CA THR A 166 11.77 7.10 -13.28
C THR A 166 11.83 5.68 -12.69
N ARG A 167 12.65 5.44 -11.67
CA ARG A 167 12.65 4.18 -10.92
C ARG A 167 11.32 3.95 -10.21
N VAL A 168 10.77 4.95 -9.54
CA VAL A 168 9.47 4.83 -8.87
C VAL A 168 8.37 4.56 -9.89
N ALA A 169 8.32 5.31 -10.98
CA ALA A 169 7.35 5.10 -12.05
C ALA A 169 7.44 3.67 -12.62
N TYR A 170 8.65 3.19 -12.93
CA TYR A 170 8.88 1.84 -13.44
C TYR A 170 8.46 0.75 -12.43
N ARG A 171 8.86 0.90 -11.16
CA ARG A 171 8.65 -0.14 -10.14
C ARG A 171 7.22 -0.23 -9.62
N LEU A 172 6.47 0.87 -9.69
CA LEU A 172 5.06 0.93 -9.28
C LEU A 172 4.09 0.93 -10.47
N GLY A 173 4.57 0.87 -11.71
CA GLY A 173 3.74 0.83 -12.91
C GLY A 173 2.97 2.12 -13.18
N LEU A 174 3.57 3.28 -12.88
CA LEU A 174 2.94 4.59 -13.05
C LEU A 174 3.27 5.18 -14.43
N THR A 175 2.28 5.76 -15.09
CA THR A 175 2.35 6.19 -16.50
C THR A 175 2.24 7.71 -16.70
N GLY A 176 2.07 8.48 -15.62
CA GLY A 176 2.17 9.95 -15.68
C GLY A 176 3.61 10.45 -15.86
N PRO A 177 3.82 11.78 -15.93
CA PRO A 177 5.16 12.37 -16.07
C PRO A 177 6.08 11.95 -14.92
N ALA A 178 7.30 11.49 -15.22
CA ALA A 178 8.31 11.15 -14.21
C ALA A 178 9.52 12.08 -14.35
N VAL A 179 9.65 13.06 -13.44
CA VAL A 179 10.60 14.17 -13.55
C VAL A 179 11.48 14.26 -12.31
N ASN A 180 12.79 14.32 -12.53
CA ASN A 180 13.78 14.59 -11.50
C ASN A 180 14.03 16.11 -11.39
N VAL A 181 13.99 16.65 -10.17
CA VAL A 181 14.06 18.09 -9.91
C VAL A 181 15.24 18.40 -9.00
N GLN A 182 16.09 19.36 -9.39
CA GLN A 182 17.27 19.78 -8.63
C GLN A 182 17.41 21.31 -8.60
N THR A 183 17.13 21.91 -7.46
CA THR A 183 17.34 23.33 -7.14
C THR A 183 17.93 23.50 -5.73
N ALA A 184 18.77 22.55 -5.31
CA ALA A 184 19.33 22.44 -3.97
C ALA A 184 18.26 22.34 -2.86
N CYS A 185 18.40 23.07 -1.76
CA CYS A 185 17.49 22.96 -0.61
C CYS A 185 16.01 23.27 -0.92
N SER A 186 15.71 23.94 -2.05
CA SER A 186 14.34 24.21 -2.51
C SER A 186 13.75 23.14 -3.44
N SER A 187 14.52 22.10 -3.82
CA SER A 187 14.16 21.12 -4.87
C SER A 187 12.78 20.52 -4.67
N SER A 188 12.47 20.06 -3.45
CA SER A 188 11.21 19.37 -3.21
C SER A 188 9.97 20.28 -3.28
N LEU A 189 10.08 21.58 -2.95
CA LEU A 189 8.96 22.51 -3.15
C LEU A 189 8.84 23.00 -4.60
N VAL A 190 9.94 23.04 -5.35
CA VAL A 190 9.85 23.19 -6.83
C VAL A 190 9.14 21.96 -7.41
N GLY A 191 9.43 20.76 -6.91
CA GLY A 191 8.71 19.53 -7.27
C GLY A 191 7.20 19.63 -7.02
N VAL A 192 6.79 20.20 -5.88
CA VAL A 192 5.37 20.47 -5.57
C VAL A 192 4.75 21.41 -6.62
N GLN A 193 5.45 22.47 -7.00
CA GLN A 193 4.97 23.42 -8.00
C GLN A 193 4.89 22.83 -9.42
N LEU A 194 5.83 21.96 -9.81
CA LEU A 194 5.77 21.26 -11.10
C LEU A 194 4.62 20.24 -11.14
N ALA A 195 4.46 19.47 -10.07
CA ALA A 195 3.31 18.58 -9.91
C ALA A 195 1.97 19.33 -9.96
N ALA A 196 1.91 20.48 -9.30
CA ALA A 196 0.77 21.38 -9.33
C ALA A 196 0.41 21.82 -10.76
N HIS A 197 1.41 22.24 -11.54
CA HIS A 197 1.20 22.62 -12.94
C HIS A 197 0.65 21.46 -13.75
N SER A 198 1.25 20.28 -13.62
CA SER A 198 0.86 19.08 -14.37
C SER A 198 -0.58 18.63 -14.07
N LEU A 199 -1.02 18.71 -12.81
CA LEU A 199 -2.42 18.48 -12.41
C LEU A 199 -3.38 19.50 -13.00
N LEU A 200 -3.00 20.78 -13.03
CA LEU A 200 -3.84 21.85 -13.57
C LEU A 200 -3.92 21.82 -15.11
N LEU A 201 -2.85 21.34 -15.77
CA LEU A 201 -2.77 21.14 -17.21
C LEU A 201 -3.33 19.79 -17.67
N ASP A 202 -3.80 18.95 -16.74
CA ASP A 202 -4.38 17.62 -17.02
C ASP A 202 -3.38 16.64 -17.68
N GLU A 203 -2.08 16.81 -17.40
CA GLU A 203 -1.03 15.88 -17.81
C GLU A 203 -1.01 14.63 -16.91
N CYS A 204 -1.48 14.77 -15.67
CA CYS A 204 -1.76 13.67 -14.76
C CYS A 204 -2.99 13.96 -13.88
N ASP A 205 -3.59 12.92 -13.30
CA ASP A 205 -4.78 13.01 -12.46
C ASP A 205 -4.43 13.10 -10.97
N ILE A 206 -3.30 12.49 -10.62
CA ILE A 206 -2.71 12.42 -9.29
C ILE A 206 -1.20 12.66 -9.46
N ALA A 207 -0.56 13.34 -8.53
CA ALA A 207 0.88 13.55 -8.58
C ALA A 207 1.55 13.18 -7.26
N LEU A 208 2.53 12.29 -7.32
CA LEU A 208 3.44 11.97 -6.23
C LEU A 208 4.62 12.93 -6.29
N VAL A 209 4.90 13.61 -5.17
CA VAL A 209 6.09 14.45 -5.00
C VAL A 209 6.91 13.91 -3.87
N GLY A 210 8.22 13.73 -4.08
CA GLY A 210 9.06 13.25 -2.99
C GLY A 210 10.52 13.59 -3.11
N ALA A 211 11.23 13.38 -2.01
CA ALA A 211 12.64 13.67 -1.92
C ALA A 211 13.31 12.78 -0.88
N GLY A 212 14.50 12.27 -1.20
CA GLY A 212 15.35 11.55 -0.27
C GLY A 212 16.71 12.23 -0.15
N SER A 213 17.19 12.43 1.08
CA SER A 213 18.55 12.85 1.40
C SER A 213 19.10 11.89 2.44
N VAL A 214 19.98 10.97 2.05
CA VAL A 214 20.57 9.98 2.97
C VAL A 214 22.08 10.12 2.97
N HIS A 215 22.66 10.50 4.11
CA HIS A 215 24.10 10.65 4.22
C HIS A 215 24.77 9.29 4.44
N VAL A 216 25.80 9.01 3.63
CA VAL A 216 26.62 7.81 3.79
C VAL A 216 28.09 8.25 3.89
N PRO A 217 28.83 7.85 4.94
CA PRO A 217 28.35 7.21 6.17
C PRO A 217 27.49 8.15 7.04
N GLN A 218 26.53 7.60 7.81
CA GLN A 218 25.71 8.39 8.75
C GLN A 218 26.48 8.82 10.01
N VAL A 219 27.37 7.95 10.51
CA VAL A 219 28.26 8.26 11.63
C VAL A 219 29.46 9.02 11.10
N LEU A 220 29.30 10.34 11.01
CA LEU A 220 30.32 11.26 10.50
C LEU A 220 30.24 12.60 11.24
N GLY A 221 31.22 13.46 11.00
CA GLY A 221 31.19 14.86 11.42
C GLY A 221 31.67 15.79 10.31
N TYR A 222 31.73 17.07 10.62
CA TYR A 222 32.24 18.07 9.70
C TYR A 222 33.31 18.92 10.37
N HIS A 223 34.17 19.49 9.53
CA HIS A 223 35.17 20.45 9.95
C HIS A 223 34.56 21.86 9.94
N TYR A 224 34.52 22.49 11.11
CA TYR A 224 34.08 23.87 11.22
C TYR A 224 35.16 24.81 10.69
N VAL A 225 34.78 25.60 9.68
CA VAL A 225 35.58 26.71 9.15
C VAL A 225 34.89 28.01 9.49
N LYS A 226 35.63 28.97 10.06
CA LYS A 226 35.08 30.30 10.38
C LYS A 226 34.48 30.93 9.12
N GLY A 227 33.22 31.35 9.22
CA GLY A 227 32.47 31.94 8.09
C GLY A 227 31.72 30.92 7.22
N SER A 228 31.80 29.63 7.53
CA SER A 228 30.93 28.62 6.91
C SER A 228 29.49 28.72 7.45
N ILE A 229 28.57 28.04 6.76
CA ILE A 229 27.17 27.91 7.20
C ILE A 229 26.98 26.86 8.30
N LEU A 230 28.00 26.06 8.62
CA LEU A 230 27.88 24.92 9.54
C LEU A 230 28.05 25.35 10.99
N SER A 231 27.27 24.75 11.88
CA SER A 231 27.26 25.07 13.31
C SER A 231 28.58 24.71 13.98
N ARG A 232 29.19 25.63 14.72
CA ARG A 232 30.38 25.32 15.54
C ARG A 232 30.05 24.45 16.76
N THR A 233 28.83 24.54 17.29
CA THR A 233 28.43 23.79 18.49
C THR A 233 27.84 22.43 18.17
N GLY A 234 27.48 22.20 16.90
CA GLY A 234 26.71 21.04 16.48
C GLY A 234 25.25 21.13 16.89
N GLU A 235 24.71 22.34 17.03
CA GLU A 235 23.31 22.58 17.33
C GLU A 235 22.71 23.55 16.32
N LEU A 236 21.50 23.25 15.83
CA LEU A 236 20.72 24.15 14.99
C LEU A 236 19.68 24.87 15.85
N ARG A 237 19.81 26.20 15.96
CA ARG A 237 18.92 27.06 16.76
C ARG A 237 18.37 28.19 15.90
N ALA A 238 17.34 27.92 15.10
CA ALA A 238 16.72 28.94 14.24
C ALA A 238 16.23 30.14 15.05
N PHE A 239 16.56 31.35 14.58
CA PHE A 239 16.16 32.65 15.13
C PHE A 239 16.68 33.00 16.53
N ASP A 240 17.44 32.11 17.17
CA ASP A 240 17.95 32.32 18.53
C ASP A 240 19.19 33.24 18.54
N ALA A 241 19.42 33.96 19.63
CA ALA A 241 20.62 34.78 19.81
C ALA A 241 21.93 33.97 19.74
N ALA A 242 21.88 32.68 20.09
CA ALA A 242 23.00 31.75 19.97
C ALA A 242 23.05 31.00 18.62
N ALA A 243 22.26 31.41 17.61
CA ALA A 243 22.30 30.86 16.26
C ALA A 243 23.70 31.02 15.64
N ASN A 244 24.37 29.90 15.31
CA ASN A 244 25.75 29.90 14.84
C ASN A 244 26.01 28.99 13.63
N GLY A 245 24.95 28.52 12.97
CA GLY A 245 25.02 27.68 11.79
C GLY A 245 24.06 26.50 11.81
N THR A 246 24.12 25.72 10.73
CA THR A 246 23.25 24.58 10.47
C THR A 246 23.91 23.25 10.83
N VAL A 247 23.08 22.22 11.03
CA VAL A 247 23.49 20.83 11.21
C VAL A 247 22.73 20.00 10.18
N GLY A 248 23.44 19.20 9.39
CA GLY A 248 22.80 18.35 8.37
C GLY A 248 21.99 17.22 9.00
N GLY A 249 21.01 16.75 8.25
CA GLY A 249 20.18 15.61 8.61
C GLY A 249 19.86 14.72 7.42
N THR A 250 19.44 13.50 7.71
CA THR A 250 19.03 12.49 6.74
C THR A 250 17.52 12.24 6.86
N GLY A 251 16.82 12.11 5.73
CA GLY A 251 15.38 11.93 5.71
C GLY A 251 14.83 11.69 4.31
N VAL A 252 13.71 10.97 4.24
CA VAL A 252 13.02 10.64 2.98
C VAL A 252 11.53 10.89 3.16
N LEU A 253 10.90 11.59 2.23
CA LEU A 253 9.49 11.95 2.29
C LEU A 253 8.82 11.88 0.92
N ALA A 254 7.53 11.55 0.93
CA ALA A 254 6.65 11.64 -0.22
C ALA A 254 5.28 12.19 0.18
N VAL A 255 4.68 13.00 -0.69
CA VAL A 255 3.30 13.51 -0.58
C VAL A 255 2.56 13.26 -1.89
N VAL A 256 1.24 13.10 -1.81
CA VAL A 256 0.37 12.89 -2.96
C VAL A 256 -0.57 14.07 -3.12
N LEU A 257 -0.61 14.64 -4.31
CA LEU A 257 -1.38 15.82 -4.67
C LEU A 257 -2.49 15.46 -5.66
N LYS A 258 -3.61 16.18 -5.55
CA LYS A 258 -4.74 16.09 -6.46
C LYS A 258 -5.47 17.43 -6.52
N ARG A 259 -6.15 17.74 -7.62
CA ARG A 259 -7.05 18.90 -7.68
C ARG A 259 -8.10 18.81 -6.58
N LEU A 260 -8.30 19.87 -5.80
CA LEU A 260 -9.18 19.85 -4.62
C LEU A 260 -10.61 19.41 -4.97
N SER A 261 -11.17 19.96 -6.04
CA SER A 261 -12.50 19.59 -6.53
C SER A 261 -12.65 18.09 -6.83
N ARG A 262 -11.61 17.46 -7.39
CA ARG A 262 -11.58 16.01 -7.65
C ARG A 262 -11.33 15.20 -6.38
N ALA A 263 -10.51 15.69 -5.46
CA ALA A 263 -10.30 15.03 -4.18
C ALA A 263 -11.61 14.94 -3.36
N LEU A 264 -12.39 16.03 -3.34
CA LEU A 264 -13.69 16.06 -2.68
C LEU A 264 -14.71 15.15 -3.38
N ALA A 265 -14.77 15.18 -4.72
CA ALA A 265 -15.67 14.33 -5.49
C ALA A 265 -15.39 12.83 -5.31
N ASP A 266 -14.10 12.44 -5.24
CA ASP A 266 -13.70 11.05 -5.04
C ASP A 266 -13.75 10.62 -3.56
N GLY A 267 -14.08 11.54 -2.63
CA GLY A 267 -14.18 11.26 -1.20
C GLY A 267 -12.82 10.98 -0.54
N ASP A 268 -11.75 11.60 -1.03
CA ASP A 268 -10.40 11.46 -0.51
C ASP A 268 -10.23 12.17 0.83
N THR A 269 -9.30 11.68 1.67
CA THR A 269 -8.89 12.40 2.88
C THR A 269 -8.00 13.57 2.48
N VAL A 270 -8.42 14.81 2.76
CA VAL A 270 -7.63 16.02 2.51
C VAL A 270 -6.89 16.42 3.79
N HIS A 271 -5.56 16.36 3.78
CA HIS A 271 -4.73 16.77 4.93
C HIS A 271 -4.54 18.29 5.01
N GLY A 272 -4.73 18.99 3.90
CA GLY A 272 -4.68 20.44 3.78
C GLY A 272 -4.68 20.85 2.30
N VAL A 273 -4.79 22.15 2.04
CA VAL A 273 -4.95 22.70 0.69
C VAL A 273 -3.78 23.63 0.37
N ILE A 274 -3.12 23.39 -0.76
CA ILE A 274 -2.18 24.35 -1.36
C ILE A 274 -3.01 25.34 -2.17
N ARG A 275 -3.03 26.59 -1.72
CA ARG A 275 -3.80 27.69 -2.33
C ARG A 275 -3.04 28.41 -3.42
N GLY A 276 -1.72 28.50 -3.29
CA GLY A 276 -0.87 29.19 -4.22
C GLY A 276 0.61 28.97 -3.90
N TRP A 277 1.45 29.39 -4.84
CA TRP A 277 2.90 29.25 -4.76
C TRP A 277 3.57 30.39 -5.51
N GLY A 278 4.80 30.70 -5.10
CA GLY A 278 5.67 31.67 -5.73
C GLY A 278 7.08 31.11 -5.84
N VAL A 279 7.58 31.04 -7.08
CA VAL A 279 8.95 30.61 -7.39
C VAL A 279 9.66 31.73 -8.12
N CYS A 280 10.91 32.02 -7.73
CA CYS A 280 11.77 32.97 -8.44
C CYS A 280 13.25 32.64 -8.24
N ASN A 281 14.12 33.38 -8.92
CA ASN A 281 15.56 33.32 -8.68
C ASN A 281 16.10 34.72 -8.32
N ASP A 282 17.09 34.76 -7.44
CA ASP A 282 17.78 35.99 -7.01
C ASP A 282 18.51 36.71 -8.14
N GLY A 283 18.94 35.98 -9.17
CA GLY A 283 19.78 36.49 -10.25
C GLY A 283 21.09 37.09 -9.73
N ALA A 284 21.56 38.15 -10.40
CA ALA A 284 22.76 38.89 -10.00
C ALA A 284 22.53 39.89 -8.85
N GLY A 285 21.31 39.98 -8.29
CA GLY A 285 20.96 40.94 -7.23
C GLY A 285 21.53 40.61 -5.84
N LYS A 286 22.24 39.48 -5.71
CA LYS A 286 22.91 39.03 -4.48
C LYS A 286 24.42 39.25 -4.56
N LYS A 287 25.06 39.44 -3.40
CA LYS A 287 26.49 39.78 -3.30
C LYS A 287 27.43 38.69 -3.81
N THR A 288 27.05 37.42 -3.64
CA THR A 288 27.82 36.24 -4.09
C THR A 288 26.87 35.13 -4.52
N TYR A 289 27.35 34.13 -5.26
CA TYR A 289 26.54 33.00 -5.72
C TYR A 289 25.77 32.29 -4.59
N ALA A 290 26.41 32.13 -3.43
CA ALA A 290 25.84 31.44 -2.27
C ALA A 290 25.10 32.35 -1.27
N ALA A 291 25.16 33.68 -1.45
CA ALA A 291 24.49 34.60 -0.54
C ALA A 291 22.96 34.60 -0.75
N PRO A 292 22.14 34.65 0.32
CA PRO A 292 20.71 34.84 0.18
C PRO A 292 20.37 36.29 -0.20
N SER A 293 19.15 36.52 -0.70
CA SER A 293 18.62 37.86 -1.03
C SER A 293 17.23 38.09 -0.41
N ALA A 294 17.10 39.10 0.47
CA ALA A 294 15.80 39.48 1.04
C ALA A 294 14.79 39.88 -0.05
N GLN A 295 15.24 40.57 -1.11
CA GLN A 295 14.37 40.98 -2.22
C GLN A 295 13.85 39.79 -3.03
N GLY A 296 14.69 38.77 -3.27
CA GLY A 296 14.26 37.55 -3.94
C GLY A 296 13.23 36.78 -3.12
N GLN A 297 13.44 36.71 -1.81
CA GLN A 297 12.49 36.09 -0.89
C GLN A 297 11.17 36.84 -0.81
N GLN A 298 11.20 38.17 -0.71
CA GLN A 298 10.02 39.04 -0.79
C GLN A 298 9.20 38.75 -2.05
N LYS A 299 9.86 38.67 -3.22
CA LYS A 299 9.20 38.36 -4.50
C LYS A 299 8.52 36.99 -4.49
N ALA A 300 9.16 35.97 -3.92
CA ALA A 300 8.57 34.63 -3.81
C ALA A 300 7.32 34.64 -2.92
N VAL A 301 7.40 35.25 -1.74
CA VAL A 301 6.26 35.39 -0.80
C VAL A 301 5.11 36.14 -1.46
N ARG A 302 5.40 37.29 -2.09
CA ARG A 302 4.38 38.13 -2.73
C ARG A 302 3.68 37.40 -3.87
N ARG A 303 4.44 36.74 -4.77
CA ARG A 303 3.88 35.90 -5.84
C ARG A 303 2.96 34.81 -5.31
N ALA A 304 3.33 34.16 -4.21
CA ALA A 304 2.53 33.08 -3.64
C ALA A 304 1.20 33.58 -3.07
N LEU A 305 1.22 34.70 -2.36
CA LEU A 305 0.03 35.34 -1.81
C LEU A 305 -0.90 35.88 -2.91
N ASP A 306 -0.33 36.51 -3.94
CA ASP A 306 -1.07 37.00 -5.13
C ASP A 306 -1.73 35.84 -5.87
N HIS A 307 -0.97 34.76 -6.10
CA HIS A 307 -1.48 33.57 -6.76
C HIS A 307 -2.58 32.88 -5.92
N ALA A 308 -2.43 32.85 -4.59
CA ALA A 308 -3.44 32.30 -3.68
C ALA A 308 -4.70 33.18 -3.56
N GLY A 309 -4.62 34.46 -3.96
CA GLY A 309 -5.68 35.45 -3.81
C GLY A 309 -6.00 35.75 -2.35
N VAL A 310 -4.99 35.80 -1.47
CA VAL A 310 -5.18 36.07 -0.02
C VAL A 310 -4.22 37.14 0.48
N GLY A 311 -4.67 37.93 1.45
CA GLY A 311 -3.83 38.93 2.15
C GLY A 311 -2.93 38.29 3.22
N ALA A 312 -1.75 38.88 3.42
CA ALA A 312 -0.78 38.44 4.42
C ALA A 312 -1.28 38.52 5.87
N ASP A 313 -2.29 39.37 6.15
CA ASP A 313 -2.97 39.50 7.44
C ASP A 313 -3.73 38.24 7.85
N THR A 314 -4.04 37.37 6.88
CA THR A 314 -4.72 36.08 7.11
C THR A 314 -3.75 34.91 7.37
N ILE A 315 -2.44 35.12 7.20
CA ILE A 315 -1.42 34.09 7.45
C ILE A 315 -1.06 34.09 8.94
N GLY A 316 -1.45 33.04 9.67
CA GLY A 316 -1.21 32.93 11.11
C GLY A 316 0.07 32.19 11.49
N TYR A 317 0.68 31.46 10.55
CA TYR A 317 1.90 30.69 10.78
C TYR A 317 2.82 30.75 9.56
N LEU A 318 4.12 30.86 9.79
CA LEU A 318 5.14 30.82 8.76
C LEU A 318 6.17 29.75 9.10
N GLU A 319 6.12 28.63 8.39
CA GLU A 319 7.20 27.65 8.40
C GLU A 319 8.31 28.15 7.48
N THR A 320 9.38 28.62 8.10
CA THR A 320 10.53 29.25 7.45
C THR A 320 11.51 28.22 6.88
N HIS A 321 12.41 28.69 6.03
CA HIS A 321 13.63 27.97 5.70
C HIS A 321 14.52 27.79 6.95
N GLY A 322 14.68 28.82 7.79
CA GLY A 322 15.08 28.72 9.20
C GLY A 322 16.30 27.83 9.45
N THR A 323 17.47 28.25 8.96
CA THR A 323 18.70 27.43 8.99
C THR A 323 19.51 27.57 10.27
N GLY A 324 19.17 28.52 11.15
CA GLY A 324 19.96 28.80 12.35
C GLY A 324 21.26 29.53 12.03
N THR A 325 21.33 30.20 10.88
CA THR A 325 22.52 30.95 10.49
C THR A 325 22.40 32.40 10.94
N LEU A 326 23.47 32.92 11.57
CA LEU A 326 23.48 34.25 12.18
C LEU A 326 23.02 35.38 11.24
N LYS A 327 23.33 35.27 9.94
CA LYS A 327 22.93 36.25 8.91
C LYS A 327 21.74 35.81 8.06
N GLY A 328 21.55 34.51 7.82
CA GLY A 328 20.47 34.04 6.96
C GLY A 328 19.11 34.24 7.60
N ASP A 329 18.99 33.97 8.91
CA ASP A 329 17.73 34.10 9.64
C ASP A 329 17.19 35.56 9.62
N PRO A 330 18.01 36.61 9.87
CA PRO A 330 17.59 38.00 9.67
C PRO A 330 17.17 38.36 8.24
N ILE A 331 17.94 37.91 7.23
CA ILE A 331 17.63 38.20 5.82
C ILE A 331 16.30 37.56 5.41
N GLU A 332 16.01 36.37 5.94
CA GLU A 332 14.74 35.70 5.70
C GLU A 332 13.56 36.47 6.29
N LEU A 333 13.70 36.91 7.53
CA LEU A 333 12.65 37.66 8.20
C LEU A 333 12.44 39.06 7.61
N GLU A 334 13.51 39.71 7.16
CA GLU A 334 13.47 40.97 6.40
C GLU A 334 12.64 40.79 5.12
N GLY A 335 12.94 39.78 4.31
CA GLY A 335 12.23 39.50 3.06
C GLY A 335 10.75 39.17 3.28
N ALA A 336 10.44 38.34 4.29
CA ALA A 336 9.07 38.00 4.64
C ALA A 336 8.30 39.22 5.17
N THR A 337 8.92 40.04 6.03
CA THR A 337 8.31 41.26 6.60
C THR A 337 8.03 42.26 5.49
N ALA A 338 8.96 42.47 4.57
CA ALA A 338 8.78 43.37 3.44
C ALA A 338 7.66 42.93 2.50
N ALA A 339 7.33 41.63 2.43
CA ALA A 339 6.18 41.14 1.67
C ALA A 339 4.87 41.36 2.43
N PHE A 340 4.85 41.07 3.74
CA PHE A 340 3.67 41.18 4.59
C PHE A 340 3.22 42.64 4.79
N ARG A 341 4.18 43.57 4.91
CA ARG A 341 3.93 45.02 5.05
C ARG A 341 3.23 45.66 3.85
N GLN A 342 3.16 44.97 2.71
CA GLN A 342 2.36 45.45 1.58
C GLN A 342 0.85 45.31 1.82
N ASP A 343 0.43 44.39 2.70
CA ASP A 343 -0.99 44.11 2.95
C ASP A 343 -1.44 44.58 4.35
N THR A 344 -0.53 44.65 5.33
CA THR A 344 -0.93 44.91 6.72
C THR A 344 0.13 45.57 7.59
N GLU A 345 -0.34 46.41 8.53
CA GLU A 345 0.50 47.04 9.55
C GLU A 345 0.54 46.28 10.89
N ARG A 346 -0.20 45.16 11.01
CA ARG A 346 -0.31 44.39 12.25
C ARG A 346 1.05 43.83 12.68
N THR A 347 1.32 43.86 13.98
CA THR A 347 2.54 43.31 14.59
C THR A 347 2.26 42.05 15.39
N GLY A 348 3.26 41.19 15.53
CA GLY A 348 3.26 40.06 16.47
C GLY A 348 2.09 39.06 16.35
N TYR A 349 1.52 38.88 15.16
CA TYR A 349 0.32 38.02 14.96
C TYR A 349 0.63 36.70 14.25
N CYS A 350 1.71 36.63 13.46
CA CYS A 350 2.09 35.45 12.69
C CYS A 350 3.20 34.67 13.41
N ALA A 351 2.96 33.42 13.77
CA ALA A 351 3.96 32.61 14.45
C ALA A 351 5.03 32.07 13.50
N LEU A 352 6.29 32.10 13.92
CA LEU A 352 7.39 31.47 13.20
C LEU A 352 7.53 29.98 13.52
N GLY A 353 7.99 29.21 12.53
CA GLY A 353 8.35 27.81 12.65
C GLY A 353 9.64 27.48 11.89
N ALA A 354 10.42 26.53 12.42
CA ALA A 354 11.55 25.93 11.71
C ALA A 354 11.71 24.44 12.09
N VAL A 355 11.30 23.53 11.21
CA VAL A 355 11.40 22.06 11.41
C VAL A 355 12.86 21.61 11.50
N LYS A 356 13.78 22.34 10.87
CA LYS A 356 15.21 22.02 10.88
C LYS A 356 15.79 22.01 12.30
N SER A 357 15.24 22.80 13.21
CA SER A 357 15.64 22.77 14.63
C SER A 357 15.26 21.46 15.33
N ASN A 358 14.28 20.71 14.80
CA ASN A 358 13.91 19.40 15.32
C ASN A 358 14.77 18.28 14.71
N ILE A 359 14.96 18.28 13.39
CA ILE A 359 15.48 17.10 12.65
C ILE A 359 16.68 17.40 11.74
N GLY A 360 17.28 18.58 11.85
CA GLY A 360 18.37 19.02 11.00
C GLY A 360 17.96 19.46 9.60
N HIS A 361 18.94 19.91 8.83
CA HIS A 361 18.76 20.30 7.44
C HIS A 361 18.83 19.06 6.53
N LEU A 362 17.68 18.65 5.99
CA LEU A 362 17.52 17.46 5.16
C LEU A 362 17.82 17.69 3.67
N ASP A 363 18.72 18.63 3.36
CA ASP A 363 19.03 19.06 1.98
C ASP A 363 17.76 19.25 1.10
N VAL A 364 17.66 18.54 -0.03
CA VAL A 364 16.53 18.59 -0.98
C VAL A 364 15.18 18.24 -0.35
N ALA A 365 15.16 17.44 0.72
CA ALA A 365 13.95 16.99 1.41
C ALA A 365 13.42 18.00 2.45
N SER A 366 14.19 19.07 2.72
CA SER A 366 13.84 20.06 3.75
C SER A 366 12.52 20.78 3.49
N GLY A 367 12.22 21.04 2.21
CA GLY A 367 10.98 21.69 1.78
C GLY A 367 9.75 20.87 2.17
N LEU A 368 9.71 19.59 1.80
CA LEU A 368 8.61 18.70 2.16
C LEU A 368 8.49 18.47 3.67
N ALA A 369 9.60 18.42 4.41
CA ALA A 369 9.54 18.34 5.87
C ALA A 369 8.85 19.57 6.49
N GLY A 370 9.14 20.77 5.96
CA GLY A 370 8.44 22.00 6.34
C GLY A 370 6.96 21.97 5.98
N LEU A 371 6.62 21.52 4.76
CA LEU A 371 5.24 21.34 4.31
C LEU A 371 4.46 20.40 5.25
N VAL A 372 5.00 19.22 5.55
CA VAL A 372 4.35 18.24 6.44
C VAL A 372 4.14 18.83 7.84
N LYS A 373 5.15 19.50 8.41
CA LYS A 373 4.98 20.19 9.69
C LYS A 373 3.87 21.23 9.63
N ALA A 374 3.86 22.09 8.62
CA ALA A 374 2.84 23.13 8.48
C ALA A 374 1.43 22.52 8.35
N LEU A 375 1.26 21.44 7.60
CA LEU A 375 0.00 20.68 7.52
C LEU A 375 -0.42 20.15 8.89
N LEU A 376 0.50 19.61 9.69
CA LEU A 376 0.19 19.13 11.05
C LEU A 376 -0.21 20.27 11.99
N VAL A 377 0.48 21.41 11.94
CA VAL A 377 0.17 22.60 12.74
C VAL A 377 -1.22 23.13 12.39
N VAL A 378 -1.55 23.21 11.09
CA VAL A 378 -2.87 23.61 10.59
C VAL A 378 -3.95 22.62 11.02
N LYS A 379 -3.73 21.32 10.81
CA LYS A 379 -4.66 20.23 11.17
C LYS A 379 -4.98 20.21 12.67
N HIS A 380 -3.97 20.38 13.51
CA HIS A 380 -4.16 20.36 14.96
C HIS A 380 -4.65 21.70 15.51
N GLY A 381 -4.55 22.80 14.75
CA GLY A 381 -4.91 24.13 15.23
C GLY A 381 -4.09 24.55 16.44
N VAL A 382 -2.81 24.16 16.50
CA VAL A 382 -1.91 24.39 17.65
C VAL A 382 -0.54 24.80 17.13
N ILE A 383 -0.02 25.91 17.66
CA ILE A 383 1.29 26.47 17.33
C ILE A 383 2.35 25.86 18.27
N PRO A 384 3.31 25.06 17.75
CA PRO A 384 4.37 24.44 18.54
C PRO A 384 5.51 25.42 18.85
N PRO A 385 6.32 25.15 19.89
CA PRO A 385 7.55 25.90 20.13
C PRO A 385 8.57 25.67 19.00
N ILE A 386 9.45 26.65 18.76
CA ILE A 386 10.66 26.42 17.96
C ILE A 386 11.66 25.67 18.84
N ALA A 387 12.08 24.48 18.43
CA ALA A 387 13.02 23.67 19.20
C ALA A 387 14.35 24.41 19.41
N GLY A 388 14.85 24.41 20.64
CA GLY A 388 16.12 25.07 20.99
C GLY A 388 16.09 26.60 21.01
N PHE A 389 14.93 27.24 20.81
CA PHE A 389 14.78 28.69 20.89
C PHE A 389 14.59 29.17 22.33
N THR A 390 15.35 30.19 22.72
CA THR A 390 15.37 30.78 24.06
C THR A 390 15.17 32.30 24.00
N GLU A 391 16.10 33.00 23.35
CA GLU A 391 16.12 34.46 23.20
C GLU A 391 16.24 34.82 21.72
N PRO A 392 15.51 35.83 21.23
CA PRO A 392 15.56 36.21 19.83
C PRO A 392 16.93 36.80 19.46
N ASN A 393 17.42 36.46 18.27
CA ASN A 393 18.54 37.17 17.68
C ASN A 393 18.18 38.67 17.55
N PRO A 394 19.00 39.60 18.09
CA PRO A 394 18.69 41.02 18.11
C PRO A 394 18.55 41.65 16.72
N LEU A 395 19.02 40.97 15.67
CA LEU A 395 18.90 41.42 14.27
C LEU A 395 17.52 41.13 13.64
N LEU A 396 16.60 40.46 14.34
CA LEU A 396 15.31 40.03 13.76
C LEU A 396 14.18 41.07 13.80
N GLU A 397 14.35 42.18 14.52
CA GLU A 397 13.33 43.26 14.63
C GLU A 397 11.88 42.74 14.93
N LEU A 398 11.74 41.69 15.74
CA LEU A 398 10.45 41.02 15.97
C LEU A 398 9.37 41.93 16.58
N GLU A 399 9.77 42.90 17.41
CA GLU A 399 8.85 43.78 18.13
C GLU A 399 8.07 44.71 17.19
N SER A 400 8.71 45.14 16.11
CA SER A 400 8.12 45.99 15.07
C SER A 400 7.63 45.19 13.86
N GLY A 401 7.84 43.87 13.82
CA GLY A 401 7.46 43.00 12.70
C GLY A 401 6.09 42.31 12.87
N PRO A 402 5.54 41.71 11.80
CA PRO A 402 4.30 40.92 11.87
C PRO A 402 4.48 39.58 12.60
N PHE A 403 5.73 39.15 12.80
CA PHE A 403 6.07 37.81 13.25
C PHE A 403 6.44 37.74 14.74
N TYR A 404 6.23 36.58 15.36
CA TYR A 404 6.75 36.26 16.69
C TYR A 404 7.29 34.82 16.77
N ALA A 405 8.27 34.58 17.64
CA ALA A 405 8.87 33.26 17.84
C ALA A 405 8.24 32.52 19.04
N PRO A 406 7.52 31.40 18.84
CA PRO A 406 6.88 30.67 19.93
C PRO A 406 7.89 29.90 20.79
N ARG A 407 7.84 30.13 22.12
CA ARG A 407 8.64 29.42 23.14
C ARG A 407 7.91 28.25 23.79
N SER A 408 6.59 28.23 23.69
CA SER A 408 5.74 27.22 24.30
C SER A 408 4.59 26.88 23.36
N LEU A 409 4.02 25.68 23.53
CA LEU A 409 2.84 25.23 22.81
C LEU A 409 1.64 26.13 23.12
N ARG A 410 0.92 26.58 22.09
CA ARG A 410 -0.28 27.44 22.25
C ARG A 410 -1.37 27.07 21.24
N PRO A 411 -2.67 27.17 21.61
CA PRO A 411 -3.75 27.08 20.63
C PRO A 411 -3.58 28.13 19.53
N TRP A 412 -3.87 27.76 18.28
CA TRP A 412 -3.92 28.70 17.17
C TRP A 412 -5.25 29.47 17.23
N PRO A 413 -5.23 30.81 17.41
CA PRO A 413 -6.45 31.61 17.51
C PRO A 413 -7.37 31.47 16.29
N GLU A 414 -8.67 31.40 16.53
CA GLU A 414 -9.69 31.52 15.48
C GLU A 414 -9.84 32.99 15.06
N THR A 415 -9.84 33.24 13.75
CA THR A 415 -9.77 34.60 13.19
C THR A 415 -10.89 34.91 12.20
N GLY A 416 -11.93 34.05 12.12
CA GLY A 416 -13.05 34.21 11.16
C GLY A 416 -12.71 33.81 9.72
N HIS A 417 -11.48 33.40 9.45
CA HIS A 417 -11.03 32.81 8.20
C HIS A 417 -10.40 31.44 8.46
N PRO A 418 -10.35 30.56 7.43
CA PRO A 418 -9.63 29.31 7.52
C PRO A 418 -8.18 29.52 7.96
N ARG A 419 -7.62 28.64 8.79
CA ARG A 419 -6.22 28.72 9.20
C ARG A 419 -5.32 28.63 7.97
N ARG A 420 -4.41 29.60 7.81
CA ARG A 420 -3.46 29.64 6.70
C ARG A 420 -2.02 29.72 7.18
N ALA A 421 -1.15 28.97 6.51
CA ALA A 421 0.28 28.94 6.77
C ALA A 421 1.09 29.26 5.51
N GLY A 422 2.19 29.99 5.67
CA GLY A 422 3.24 30.09 4.67
C GLY A 422 4.29 29.00 4.86
N VAL A 423 4.87 28.48 3.78
CA VAL A 423 6.02 27.56 3.81
C VAL A 423 7.11 28.05 2.87
N THR A 424 8.29 28.35 3.38
CA THR A 424 9.43 28.87 2.61
C THR A 424 10.53 27.81 2.46
N SER A 425 11.08 27.66 1.26
CA SER A 425 12.35 26.96 1.06
C SER A 425 13.25 27.68 0.06
N LEU A 426 14.53 27.82 0.43
CA LEU A 426 15.51 28.68 -0.26
C LEU A 426 16.70 27.83 -0.71
N GLY A 427 16.93 27.74 -2.01
CA GLY A 427 18.04 26.98 -2.58
C GLY A 427 19.32 27.81 -2.68
N ILE A 428 20.47 27.21 -2.37
CA ILE A 428 21.76 27.80 -2.75
C ILE A 428 21.79 28.00 -4.29
N GLY A 429 22.37 29.10 -4.75
CA GLY A 429 22.21 29.53 -6.15
C GLY A 429 20.97 30.41 -6.38
N GLY A 430 20.08 30.56 -5.39
CA GLY A 430 19.12 31.65 -5.29
C GLY A 430 17.69 31.32 -5.74
N THR A 431 17.35 30.04 -5.93
CA THR A 431 15.97 29.63 -6.26
C THR A 431 15.12 29.61 -5.00
N ASN A 432 14.21 30.57 -4.88
CA ASN A 432 13.35 30.77 -3.72
C ASN A 432 11.93 30.25 -4.03
N VAL A 433 11.37 29.50 -3.09
CA VAL A 433 10.00 28.98 -3.19
C VAL A 433 9.22 29.35 -1.93
N HIS A 434 7.99 29.82 -2.11
CA HIS A 434 7.02 30.02 -1.04
C HIS A 434 5.68 29.37 -1.41
N LEU A 435 5.08 28.63 -0.49
CA LEU A 435 3.73 28.06 -0.63
C LEU A 435 2.78 28.71 0.37
N VAL A 436 1.52 28.88 -0.05
CA VAL A 436 0.41 29.25 0.85
C VAL A 436 -0.47 28.03 1.05
N LEU A 437 -0.61 27.60 2.30
CA LEU A 437 -1.45 26.50 2.74
C LEU A 437 -2.71 27.02 3.43
N GLU A 438 -3.78 26.26 3.35
CA GLU A 438 -5.04 26.47 4.04
C GLU A 438 -5.52 25.15 4.66
N GLU A 439 -6.25 25.25 5.79
CA GLU A 439 -6.91 24.09 6.39
C GLU A 439 -7.84 23.38 5.40
N ALA A 440 -7.94 22.06 5.55
CA ALA A 440 -8.84 21.26 4.75
C ALA A 440 -10.30 21.72 4.97
N PRO A 441 -11.13 21.76 3.91
CA PRO A 441 -12.54 22.05 4.09
C PRO A 441 -13.19 21.00 4.98
N GLU A 442 -14.20 21.40 5.76
CA GLU A 442 -14.98 20.45 6.52
C GLU A 442 -15.58 19.38 5.59
N PRO A 443 -15.41 18.08 5.89
CA PRO A 443 -15.97 17.05 5.06
C PRO A 443 -17.51 17.12 5.08
N GLU A 444 -18.12 17.15 3.90
CA GLU A 444 -19.58 17.10 3.76
C GLU A 444 -20.20 15.92 4.56
N PRO A 445 -21.43 16.04 5.08
CA PRO A 445 -22.13 14.93 5.72
C PRO A 445 -22.22 13.71 4.78
N ARG A 446 -22.09 12.51 5.36
CA ARG A 446 -22.22 11.26 4.60
C ARG A 446 -23.70 10.89 4.44
N HIS A 447 -24.10 10.60 3.21
CA HIS A 447 -25.40 10.01 2.91
C HIS A 447 -25.22 8.51 2.62
N ALA A 448 -25.29 7.68 3.66
CA ALA A 448 -25.32 6.25 3.50
C ALA A 448 -26.76 5.80 3.26
N VAL A 449 -27.01 5.14 2.13
CA VAL A 449 -28.31 4.53 1.83
C VAL A 449 -28.31 3.03 2.09
N ALA A 450 -27.15 2.45 2.42
CA ALA A 450 -27.04 1.04 2.72
C ALA A 450 -25.83 0.71 3.61
N ALA A 451 -25.92 -0.39 4.37
CA ALA A 451 -24.85 -0.80 5.30
C ALA A 451 -23.59 -1.30 4.57
N PRO A 452 -22.37 -1.04 5.07
CA PRO A 452 -21.18 -1.65 4.48
C PRO A 452 -21.17 -3.17 4.70
N PRO A 453 -20.41 -3.93 3.88
CA PRO A 453 -20.08 -5.32 4.21
C PRO A 453 -19.49 -5.44 5.62
N ASP A 454 -19.42 -6.63 6.18
CA ASP A 454 -18.75 -6.90 7.46
C ASP A 454 -17.44 -7.66 7.23
N VAL A 455 -16.75 -7.37 6.11
CA VAL A 455 -15.56 -8.06 5.64
C VAL A 455 -14.39 -7.08 5.53
N LEU A 456 -13.33 -7.32 6.30
CA LEU A 456 -12.05 -6.62 6.23
C LEU A 456 -11.05 -7.45 5.43
N LEU A 457 -10.38 -6.83 4.47
CA LEU A 457 -9.41 -7.50 3.61
C LEU A 457 -7.99 -7.15 4.02
N VAL A 458 -7.12 -8.16 4.06
CA VAL A 458 -5.68 -7.96 4.23
C VAL A 458 -4.97 -8.86 3.24
N SER A 459 -4.00 -8.30 2.53
CA SER A 459 -3.18 -9.07 1.60
C SER A 459 -1.71 -8.73 1.75
N ALA A 460 -0.85 -9.58 1.21
CA ALA A 460 0.56 -9.29 1.07
C ALA A 460 1.25 -10.08 -0.05
N THR A 461 2.50 -9.71 -0.35
CA THR A 461 3.35 -10.44 -1.29
C THR A 461 4.11 -11.58 -0.63
N SER A 462 4.01 -11.82 0.68
CA SER A 462 4.56 -13.02 1.34
C SER A 462 3.72 -13.40 2.57
N GLY A 463 3.89 -14.64 3.07
CA GLY A 463 3.23 -15.08 4.30
C GLY A 463 3.68 -14.29 5.54
N GLY A 464 4.98 -13.96 5.65
CA GLY A 464 5.51 -13.11 6.72
C GLY A 464 4.91 -11.70 6.68
N ALA A 465 4.89 -11.08 5.49
CA ALA A 465 4.29 -9.76 5.30
C ALA A 465 2.78 -9.74 5.59
N LEU A 466 2.05 -10.82 5.28
CA LEU A 466 0.63 -10.93 5.64
C LEU A 466 0.45 -10.88 7.16
N THR A 467 1.25 -11.64 7.90
CA THR A 467 1.23 -11.66 9.36
C THR A 467 1.54 -10.28 9.95
N ASP A 468 2.53 -9.58 9.41
CA ASP A 468 2.89 -8.25 9.88
C ASP A 468 1.85 -7.19 9.50
N ASN A 469 1.24 -7.28 8.32
CA ASN A 469 0.11 -6.44 7.91
C ASN A 469 -1.09 -6.64 8.86
N VAL A 470 -1.41 -7.89 9.20
CA VAL A 470 -2.47 -8.23 10.16
C VAL A 470 -2.16 -7.64 11.54
N ARG A 471 -0.94 -7.84 12.06
CA ARG A 471 -0.51 -7.30 13.36
C ARG A 471 -0.60 -5.77 13.39
N SER A 472 -0.10 -5.12 12.35
CA SER A 472 -0.16 -3.67 12.22
C SER A 472 -1.59 -3.13 12.18
N LEU A 473 -2.48 -3.77 11.42
CA LEU A 473 -3.87 -3.32 11.32
C LEU A 473 -4.59 -3.54 12.65
N ARG A 474 -4.38 -4.70 13.30
CA ARG A 474 -4.89 -5.01 14.64
C ARG A 474 -4.51 -3.91 15.63
N ASP A 475 -3.25 -3.51 15.68
CA ASP A 475 -2.78 -2.48 16.60
C ASP A 475 -3.46 -1.12 16.38
N VAL A 476 -3.73 -0.75 15.12
CA VAL A 476 -4.47 0.49 14.82
C VAL A 476 -5.92 0.39 15.22
N LEU A 477 -6.60 -0.72 14.94
CA LEU A 477 -8.01 -0.91 15.30
C LEU A 477 -8.21 -0.90 16.83
N ARG A 478 -7.24 -1.41 17.60
CA ARG A 478 -7.24 -1.31 19.07
C ARG A 478 -7.04 0.12 19.57
N ARG A 479 -6.20 0.91 18.90
CA ARG A 479 -5.95 2.31 19.27
C ARG A 479 -7.05 3.27 18.79
N ARG A 480 -7.75 2.95 17.70
CA ARG A 480 -8.74 3.81 17.05
C ARG A 480 -10.09 3.11 16.89
N THR A 481 -10.79 2.91 18.00
CA THR A 481 -12.07 2.20 18.04
C THR A 481 -13.23 2.97 17.39
N ALA A 482 -13.09 4.28 17.19
CA ALA A 482 -14.11 5.16 16.61
C ALA A 482 -14.05 5.28 15.07
N LEU A 483 -13.21 4.48 14.38
CA LEU A 483 -13.14 4.50 12.92
C LEU A 483 -14.47 3.99 12.30
N PRO A 484 -15.09 4.74 11.38
CA PRO A 484 -16.28 4.26 10.69
C PRO A 484 -16.00 2.98 9.89
N LEU A 485 -16.83 1.96 10.08
CA LEU A 485 -16.65 0.65 9.43
C LEU A 485 -16.63 0.76 7.90
N ALA A 486 -17.49 1.63 7.33
CA ALA A 486 -17.53 1.87 5.89
C ALA A 486 -16.21 2.41 5.33
N ASP A 487 -15.52 3.30 6.06
CA ASP A 487 -14.23 3.85 5.63
C ASP A 487 -13.13 2.77 5.68
N LEU A 488 -13.13 1.97 6.74
CA LEU A 488 -12.16 0.89 6.93
C LEU A 488 -12.25 -0.15 5.79
N ILE A 489 -13.47 -0.57 5.46
CA ILE A 489 -13.70 -1.56 4.40
C ILE A 489 -13.43 -0.95 3.04
N THR A 490 -13.91 0.28 2.78
CA THR A 490 -13.64 0.96 1.51
C THR A 490 -12.14 1.14 1.28
N THR A 491 -11.39 1.49 2.33
CA THR A 491 -9.93 1.66 2.22
C THR A 491 -9.21 0.33 2.02
N THR A 492 -9.60 -0.74 2.74
CA THR A 492 -8.94 -2.04 2.56
C THR A 492 -9.32 -2.72 1.24
N ALA A 493 -10.53 -2.50 0.74
CA ALA A 493 -10.99 -3.08 -0.52
C ALA A 493 -10.50 -2.30 -1.74
N LEU A 494 -10.57 -0.96 -1.70
CA LEU A 494 -10.27 -0.12 -2.85
C LEU A 494 -8.97 0.66 -2.67
N GLY A 495 -8.49 0.91 -1.46
CA GLY A 495 -7.28 1.71 -1.21
C GLY A 495 -6.00 0.89 -1.07
N ARG A 496 -6.02 -0.42 -1.37
CA ARG A 496 -4.87 -1.33 -1.22
C ARG A 496 -4.74 -2.25 -2.43
N SER A 497 -3.51 -2.57 -2.80
CA SER A 497 -3.24 -3.64 -3.77
C SER A 497 -3.51 -5.00 -3.13
N HIS A 498 -4.10 -5.91 -3.90
CA HIS A 498 -4.44 -7.26 -3.44
C HIS A 498 -3.41 -8.29 -3.87
N GLY A 499 -2.37 -8.45 -3.06
CA GLY A 499 -1.27 -9.39 -3.25
C GLY A 499 -1.68 -10.87 -3.23
N ARG A 500 -0.69 -11.75 -3.37
CA ARG A 500 -0.93 -13.20 -3.54
C ARG A 500 -1.36 -13.94 -2.28
N HIS A 501 -0.97 -13.46 -1.11
CA HIS A 501 -1.38 -14.01 0.17
C HIS A 501 -2.53 -13.16 0.68
N ARG A 502 -3.73 -13.73 0.74
CA ARG A 502 -4.97 -12.99 1.05
C ARG A 502 -5.66 -13.60 2.25
N ALA A 503 -6.19 -12.74 3.12
CA ALA A 503 -7.03 -13.10 4.24
C ALA A 503 -8.20 -12.12 4.33
N ALA A 504 -9.35 -12.64 4.73
CA ALA A 504 -10.56 -11.86 4.95
C ALA A 504 -11.08 -12.13 6.37
N PHE A 505 -11.45 -11.06 7.07
CA PHE A 505 -11.87 -11.11 8.47
C PHE A 505 -13.28 -10.57 8.61
N ARG A 506 -14.10 -11.25 9.42
CA ARG A 506 -15.49 -10.86 9.65
C ARG A 506 -15.64 -10.07 10.94
N GLY A 507 -16.41 -8.99 10.91
CA GLY A 507 -16.72 -8.21 12.11
C GLY A 507 -17.60 -7.00 11.82
N ALA A 508 -18.59 -6.77 12.68
CA ALA A 508 -19.53 -5.66 12.57
C ALA A 508 -19.03 -4.34 13.22
N SER A 509 -17.80 -4.33 13.73
CA SER A 509 -17.18 -3.14 14.34
C SER A 509 -15.66 -3.23 14.29
N PRO A 510 -14.93 -2.09 14.41
CA PRO A 510 -13.47 -2.10 14.53
C PRO A 510 -12.94 -3.01 15.64
N SER A 511 -13.64 -3.10 16.78
CA SER A 511 -13.25 -3.99 17.89
C SER A 511 -13.42 -5.45 17.52
N ALA A 512 -14.57 -5.83 16.94
CA ALA A 512 -14.82 -7.21 16.53
C ALA A 512 -13.83 -7.67 15.44
N LEU A 513 -13.44 -6.75 14.54
CA LEU A 513 -12.39 -7.01 13.56
C LEU A 513 -11.02 -7.18 14.21
N ALA A 514 -10.67 -6.37 15.21
CA ALA A 514 -9.43 -6.55 15.97
C ALA A 514 -9.38 -7.91 16.68
N ASP A 515 -10.50 -8.36 17.27
CA ASP A 515 -10.62 -9.68 17.89
C ASP A 515 -10.42 -10.81 16.86
N ALA A 516 -11.00 -10.67 15.66
CA ALA A 516 -10.82 -11.62 14.57
C ALA A 516 -9.37 -11.70 14.07
N LEU A 517 -8.67 -10.55 13.99
CA LEU A 517 -7.25 -10.50 13.64
C LEU A 517 -6.38 -11.17 14.71
N ASP A 518 -6.68 -10.94 16.00
CA ASP A 518 -5.98 -11.61 17.12
C ASP A 518 -6.17 -13.13 17.07
N ALA A 519 -7.40 -13.61 16.87
CA ALA A 519 -7.68 -15.04 16.76
C ALA A 519 -6.87 -15.70 15.62
N TRP A 520 -6.73 -15.01 14.48
CA TRP A 520 -5.94 -15.49 13.36
C TRP A 520 -4.43 -15.44 13.64
N LEU A 521 -3.93 -14.45 14.37
CA LEU A 521 -2.51 -14.41 14.75
C LEU A 521 -2.11 -15.57 15.66
N VAL A 522 -3.01 -16.07 16.51
CA VAL A 522 -2.77 -17.24 17.38
C VAL A 522 -2.77 -18.53 16.58
N ARG A 523 -3.69 -18.67 15.61
CA ARG A 523 -3.78 -19.83 14.73
C ARG A 523 -3.96 -19.36 13.29
N PRO A 524 -2.85 -19.04 12.60
CA PRO A 524 -2.93 -18.62 11.21
C PRO A 524 -3.62 -19.70 10.40
N GLY A 525 -4.74 -19.35 9.75
CA GLY A 525 -5.35 -20.24 8.77
C GLY A 525 -4.37 -20.49 7.61
N PRO A 526 -4.47 -21.61 6.89
CA PRO A 526 -3.60 -21.87 5.75
C PRO A 526 -3.72 -20.71 4.74
N PRO A 527 -2.64 -19.97 4.46
CA PRO A 527 -2.70 -18.90 3.49
C PRO A 527 -3.01 -19.51 2.13
N ALA A 528 -4.03 -19.01 1.47
CA ALA A 528 -4.17 -19.28 0.04
C ALA A 528 -3.04 -18.52 -0.67
N SER A 529 -1.99 -19.25 -1.04
CA SER A 529 -0.92 -18.74 -1.89
C SER A 529 -1.32 -18.97 -3.34
N VAL A 530 -1.66 -17.91 -4.04
CA VAL A 530 -1.94 -17.95 -5.48
C VAL A 530 -0.60 -17.70 -6.20
N GLY A 531 -0.23 -18.53 -7.17
CA GLY A 531 1.12 -18.52 -7.75
C GLY A 531 1.50 -17.20 -8.45
N GLY A 532 2.62 -16.60 -8.03
CA GLY A 532 3.50 -15.67 -8.78
C GLY A 532 3.00 -14.27 -9.18
N PRO A 533 3.89 -13.24 -9.23
CA PRO A 533 3.67 -12.04 -10.05
C PRO A 533 4.12 -12.36 -11.48
N GLY A 534 3.14 -12.67 -12.32
CA GLY A 534 3.28 -13.03 -13.73
C GLY A 534 1.86 -13.15 -14.31
N PRO A 535 1.69 -13.32 -15.64
CA PRO A 535 0.36 -13.60 -16.20
C PRO A 535 -0.25 -14.77 -15.41
N ALA A 536 -1.55 -14.63 -15.13
CA ALA A 536 -2.33 -15.44 -14.19
C ALA A 536 -1.80 -16.88 -14.04
N PRO A 537 -1.71 -17.41 -12.80
CA PRO A 537 -1.34 -18.81 -12.60
C PRO A 537 -2.14 -19.66 -13.56
N ASP A 538 -1.44 -20.60 -14.20
CA ASP A 538 -1.98 -21.58 -15.12
C ASP A 538 -3.43 -21.92 -14.76
N GLN A 539 -4.33 -21.74 -15.73
CA GLN A 539 -5.80 -21.63 -15.65
C GLN A 539 -6.50 -22.88 -15.09
N THR A 540 -5.97 -23.54 -14.07
CA THR A 540 -6.35 -24.89 -13.66
C THR A 540 -7.30 -24.91 -12.46
N ALA A 541 -7.35 -23.85 -11.64
CA ALA A 541 -8.27 -23.76 -10.50
C ALA A 541 -9.16 -22.50 -10.60
N GLY A 542 -10.45 -22.70 -10.92
CA GLY A 542 -11.45 -21.62 -11.05
C GLY A 542 -12.66 -21.83 -10.13
N THR A 543 -13.67 -20.96 -10.24
CA THR A 543 -14.94 -21.10 -9.52
C THR A 543 -15.90 -21.98 -10.32
N VAL A 544 -16.59 -22.90 -9.65
CA VAL A 544 -17.71 -23.66 -10.23
C VAL A 544 -19.01 -23.20 -9.59
N PHE A 545 -20.03 -22.90 -10.40
CA PHE A 545 -21.36 -22.55 -9.88
C PHE A 545 -22.23 -23.80 -9.77
N GLN A 546 -22.88 -23.98 -8.63
CA GLN A 546 -23.86 -25.04 -8.41
C GLN A 546 -25.24 -24.45 -8.11
N PHE A 547 -26.26 -24.85 -8.88
CA PHE A 547 -27.60 -24.25 -8.82
C PHE A 547 -28.55 -25.15 -8.04
N THR A 548 -29.09 -24.63 -6.92
CA THR A 548 -30.04 -25.35 -6.06
C THR A 548 -31.33 -25.74 -6.78
N GLY A 549 -31.96 -26.84 -6.35
CA GLY A 549 -33.33 -27.19 -6.70
C GLY A 549 -34.40 -26.49 -5.85
N GLN A 550 -35.67 -26.77 -6.14
CA GLN A 550 -36.86 -26.08 -5.60
C GLN A 550 -36.96 -26.06 -4.06
N GLY A 551 -36.60 -27.14 -3.38
CA GLY A 551 -36.89 -27.34 -1.95
C GLY A 551 -36.28 -26.31 -1.01
N ALA A 552 -35.27 -25.56 -1.45
CA ALA A 552 -34.58 -24.54 -0.67
C ALA A 552 -35.32 -23.19 -0.61
N LEU A 553 -36.15 -22.88 -1.62
CA LEU A 553 -36.81 -21.58 -1.77
C LEU A 553 -37.89 -21.36 -0.71
N ARG A 554 -37.90 -20.16 -0.14
CA ARG A 554 -38.90 -19.68 0.83
C ARG A 554 -39.31 -18.25 0.44
N PRO A 555 -40.49 -17.78 0.88
CA PRO A 555 -40.90 -16.40 0.68
C PRO A 555 -39.85 -15.39 1.17
N GLY A 556 -39.69 -14.29 0.47
CA GLY A 556 -38.77 -13.20 0.85
C GLY A 556 -37.29 -13.46 0.57
N ALA A 557 -36.93 -14.58 -0.07
CA ALA A 557 -35.53 -14.96 -0.30
C ALA A 557 -34.70 -13.96 -1.14
N ALA A 558 -35.35 -13.01 -1.83
CA ALA A 558 -34.69 -12.00 -2.64
C ALA A 558 -34.80 -10.57 -2.08
N ALA A 559 -35.49 -10.36 -0.96
CA ALA A 559 -35.85 -9.02 -0.46
C ALA A 559 -34.62 -8.11 -0.28
N ASP A 560 -33.65 -8.53 0.54
CA ASP A 560 -32.43 -7.76 0.80
C ASP A 560 -31.61 -7.50 -0.48
N LEU A 561 -31.59 -8.47 -1.41
CA LEU A 561 -30.87 -8.30 -2.68
C LEU A 561 -31.57 -7.30 -3.59
N TYR A 562 -32.89 -7.39 -3.69
CA TYR A 562 -33.71 -6.49 -4.49
C TYR A 562 -33.58 -5.06 -3.99
N GLU A 563 -33.62 -4.85 -2.67
CA GLU A 563 -33.40 -3.55 -2.05
C GLU A 563 -31.99 -3.02 -2.33
N ARG A 564 -30.96 -3.86 -2.16
CA ARG A 564 -29.56 -3.42 -2.20
C ARG A 564 -28.99 -3.25 -3.61
N PHE A 565 -29.26 -4.14 -4.55
CA PHE A 565 -28.49 -4.26 -5.79
C PHE A 565 -29.34 -3.92 -7.03
N PRO A 566 -29.02 -2.84 -7.77
CA PRO A 566 -29.76 -2.45 -8.97
C PRO A 566 -29.87 -3.55 -10.03
N VAL A 567 -28.80 -4.32 -10.26
CA VAL A 567 -28.79 -5.43 -11.23
C VAL A 567 -29.79 -6.53 -10.86
N VAL A 568 -29.92 -6.83 -9.57
CA VAL A 568 -30.89 -7.82 -9.09
C VAL A 568 -32.30 -7.31 -9.33
N ARG A 569 -32.55 -6.05 -8.98
CA ARG A 569 -33.84 -5.39 -9.23
C ARG A 569 -34.24 -5.48 -10.70
N GLN A 570 -33.34 -5.10 -11.61
CA GLN A 570 -33.57 -5.14 -13.05
C GLN A 570 -33.93 -6.54 -13.56
N VAL A 571 -33.20 -7.58 -13.13
CA VAL A 571 -33.47 -8.96 -13.54
C VAL A 571 -34.82 -9.44 -13.02
N LEU A 572 -35.11 -9.18 -11.75
CA LEU A 572 -36.35 -9.62 -11.11
C LEU A 572 -37.57 -8.87 -11.66
N ASP A 573 -37.47 -7.56 -11.93
CA ASP A 573 -38.54 -6.78 -12.56
C ASP A 573 -38.82 -7.23 -14.00
N ALA A 574 -37.77 -7.60 -14.76
CA ALA A 574 -37.94 -8.17 -16.09
C ALA A 574 -38.66 -9.52 -16.05
N CYS A 575 -38.28 -10.38 -15.10
CA CYS A 575 -38.95 -11.66 -14.88
C CYS A 575 -40.40 -11.48 -14.44
N GLU A 576 -40.67 -10.52 -13.55
CA GLU A 576 -42.01 -10.18 -13.10
C GLU A 576 -42.93 -9.78 -14.25
N ALA A 577 -42.46 -8.84 -15.08
CA ALA A 577 -43.23 -8.35 -16.21
C ALA A 577 -43.56 -9.47 -17.19
N GLN A 578 -42.63 -10.40 -17.42
CA GLN A 578 -42.87 -11.54 -18.29
C GLN A 578 -43.79 -12.59 -17.65
N HIS A 579 -43.56 -12.94 -16.38
CA HIS A 579 -44.40 -13.89 -15.68
C HIS A 579 -45.85 -13.41 -15.66
N ARG A 580 -46.12 -12.13 -15.33
CA ARG A 580 -47.47 -11.54 -15.42
C ARG A 580 -48.09 -11.66 -16.80
N ARG A 581 -47.32 -11.48 -17.89
CA ARG A 581 -47.83 -11.66 -19.26
C ARG A 581 -48.22 -13.12 -19.55
N LEU A 582 -47.49 -14.08 -18.99
CA LEU A 582 -47.74 -15.51 -19.18
C LEU A 582 -48.86 -16.04 -18.27
N THR A 583 -49.00 -15.47 -17.07
CA THR A 583 -49.79 -16.08 -15.99
C THR A 583 -50.92 -15.22 -15.45
N GLY A 584 -50.79 -13.89 -15.51
CA GLY A 584 -51.63 -12.94 -14.78
C GLY A 584 -51.27 -12.79 -13.30
N GLU A 585 -50.30 -13.56 -12.78
CA GLU A 585 -49.92 -13.61 -11.36
C GLU A 585 -48.59 -12.89 -11.11
N SER A 586 -48.36 -12.47 -9.87
CA SER A 586 -47.10 -11.80 -9.47
C SER A 586 -46.08 -12.81 -8.96
N LEU A 587 -44.88 -12.78 -9.54
CA LEU A 587 -43.72 -13.54 -9.10
C LEU A 587 -43.02 -12.86 -7.91
N LEU A 588 -42.90 -11.54 -7.96
CA LEU A 588 -42.26 -10.74 -6.91
C LEU A 588 -42.97 -10.84 -5.57
N GLN A 589 -44.30 -11.03 -5.56
CA GLN A 589 -45.03 -11.27 -4.33
C GLN A 589 -44.39 -12.41 -3.52
N TYR A 590 -43.95 -13.48 -4.17
CA TYR A 590 -43.30 -14.58 -3.46
C TYR A 590 -41.84 -14.28 -3.10
N LEU A 591 -41.10 -13.59 -3.95
CA LEU A 591 -39.67 -13.33 -3.75
C LEU A 591 -39.38 -12.22 -2.73
N LEU A 592 -40.35 -11.32 -2.51
CA LEU A 592 -40.21 -10.13 -1.67
C LEU A 592 -41.14 -10.10 -0.44
N ALA A 593 -42.14 -10.99 -0.34
CA ALA A 593 -43.03 -11.03 0.82
C ALA A 593 -42.27 -11.27 2.14
N GLY A 594 -42.79 -10.69 3.23
CA GLY A 594 -42.29 -10.94 4.58
C GLY A 594 -42.55 -12.39 5.01
N ALA A 595 -41.72 -12.90 5.92
CA ALA A 595 -41.85 -14.26 6.45
C ALA A 595 -43.22 -14.52 7.12
N ASP A 596 -43.89 -13.47 7.59
CA ASP A 596 -45.19 -13.52 8.28
C ASP A 596 -46.40 -13.54 7.32
N ASP A 597 -46.21 -13.27 6.03
CA ASP A 597 -47.32 -13.10 5.06
C ASP A 597 -47.73 -14.41 4.33
N ALA A 598 -47.07 -15.54 4.60
CA ALA A 598 -47.27 -16.79 3.86
C ALA A 598 -47.50 -18.00 4.79
N PRO A 599 -48.76 -18.40 5.07
CA PRO A 599 -49.05 -19.57 5.88
C PRO A 599 -48.55 -20.85 5.19
N GLY A 600 -47.56 -21.53 5.81
CA GLY A 600 -47.03 -22.84 5.37
C GLY A 600 -45.65 -22.81 4.70
N GLY A 601 -45.09 -21.63 4.38
CA GLY A 601 -43.68 -21.42 4.01
C GLY A 601 -43.19 -22.05 2.70
N VAL A 602 -43.95 -22.91 2.03
CA VAL A 602 -43.56 -23.61 0.80
C VAL A 602 -44.36 -23.07 -0.37
N LEU A 603 -43.68 -22.71 -1.45
CA LEU A 603 -44.33 -22.20 -2.65
C LEU A 603 -44.92 -23.36 -3.47
N PRO A 604 -46.15 -23.22 -4.01
CA PRO A 604 -46.70 -24.12 -5.01
C PRO A 604 -45.73 -24.30 -6.19
N THR A 605 -45.73 -25.47 -6.80
CA THR A 605 -44.74 -25.85 -7.83
C THR A 605 -44.74 -24.90 -9.04
N GLU A 606 -45.91 -24.45 -9.48
CA GLU A 606 -46.10 -23.48 -10.56
C GLU A 606 -45.51 -22.09 -10.28
N ALA A 607 -45.37 -21.71 -9.01
CA ALA A 607 -44.82 -20.43 -8.58
C ALA A 607 -43.35 -20.58 -8.17
N GLY A 608 -43.01 -21.67 -7.48
CA GLY A 608 -41.67 -21.94 -6.95
C GLY A 608 -40.61 -22.14 -8.03
N GLN A 609 -40.93 -22.83 -9.13
CA GLN A 609 -39.98 -23.06 -10.23
C GLN A 609 -39.55 -21.76 -10.93
N PRO A 610 -40.48 -20.93 -11.46
CA PRO A 610 -40.08 -19.66 -12.08
C PRO A 610 -39.46 -18.67 -11.08
N ALA A 611 -39.88 -18.69 -9.81
CA ALA A 611 -39.32 -17.81 -8.79
C ALA A 611 -37.86 -18.16 -8.48
N LEU A 612 -37.56 -19.45 -8.36
CA LEU A 612 -36.19 -19.93 -8.17
C LEU A 612 -35.30 -19.60 -9.37
N TYR A 613 -35.81 -19.82 -10.60
CA TYR A 613 -35.09 -19.47 -11.81
C TYR A 613 -34.74 -17.97 -11.85
N ALA A 614 -35.71 -17.09 -11.58
CA ALA A 614 -35.50 -15.64 -11.56
C ALA A 614 -34.44 -15.22 -10.52
N LEU A 615 -34.54 -15.74 -9.28
CA LEU A 615 -33.55 -15.48 -8.23
C LEU A 615 -32.14 -15.95 -8.62
N GLN A 616 -32.02 -17.16 -9.17
CA GLN A 616 -30.73 -17.70 -9.57
C GLN A 616 -30.11 -16.91 -10.73
N CYS A 617 -30.92 -16.48 -11.71
CA CYS A 617 -30.45 -15.60 -12.78
C CYS A 617 -29.98 -14.25 -12.24
N ALA A 618 -30.70 -13.68 -11.27
CA ALA A 618 -30.30 -12.42 -10.63
C ALA A 618 -28.98 -12.55 -9.87
N LEU A 619 -28.78 -13.66 -9.14
CA LEU A 619 -27.51 -13.98 -8.48
C LEU A 619 -26.35 -14.16 -9.48
N VAL A 620 -26.59 -14.83 -10.61
CA VAL A 620 -25.59 -14.95 -11.69
C VAL A 620 -25.16 -13.56 -12.15
N ARG A 621 -26.11 -12.67 -12.48
CA ARG A 621 -25.79 -11.31 -12.93
C ARG A 621 -25.04 -10.50 -11.87
N LEU A 622 -25.42 -10.62 -10.60
CA LEU A 622 -24.71 -9.96 -9.49
C LEU A 622 -23.26 -10.44 -9.37
N TRP A 623 -23.02 -11.75 -9.45
CA TRP A 623 -21.67 -12.30 -9.40
C TRP A 623 -20.83 -11.89 -10.63
N GLU A 624 -21.43 -11.88 -11.82
CA GLU A 624 -20.78 -11.37 -13.03
C GLU A 624 -20.40 -9.88 -12.90
N GLU A 625 -21.32 -9.04 -12.39
CA GLU A 625 -21.04 -7.63 -12.11
C GLU A 625 -19.95 -7.47 -11.03
N SER A 626 -19.85 -8.40 -10.10
CA SER A 626 -18.77 -8.45 -9.11
C SER A 626 -17.46 -9.03 -9.66
N GLY A 627 -17.38 -9.34 -10.97
CA GLY A 627 -16.17 -9.85 -11.64
C GLY A 627 -16.01 -11.37 -11.64
N ILE A 628 -16.98 -12.11 -11.07
CA ILE A 628 -16.89 -13.56 -10.87
C ILE A 628 -17.62 -14.30 -11.99
N ARG A 629 -16.87 -15.11 -12.74
CA ARG A 629 -17.41 -15.97 -13.81
C ARG A 629 -17.10 -17.44 -13.51
N PRO A 630 -18.04 -18.36 -13.78
CA PRO A 630 -17.81 -19.78 -13.58
C PRO A 630 -16.92 -20.36 -14.68
N ARG A 631 -16.04 -21.30 -14.32
CA ARG A 631 -15.33 -22.18 -15.27
C ARG A 631 -16.22 -23.32 -15.76
N ALA A 632 -17.03 -23.85 -14.86
CA ALA A 632 -18.05 -24.85 -15.14
C ALA A 632 -19.29 -24.58 -14.27
N VAL A 633 -20.42 -25.10 -14.71
CA VAL A 633 -21.70 -24.96 -14.03
C VAL A 633 -22.38 -26.32 -13.89
N THR A 634 -23.09 -26.53 -12.79
CA THR A 634 -23.89 -27.74 -12.53
C THR A 634 -25.20 -27.37 -11.84
N GLY A 635 -26.29 -28.08 -12.14
CA GLY A 635 -27.59 -27.85 -11.52
C GLY A 635 -28.08 -29.03 -10.72
N HIS A 636 -29.02 -28.81 -9.81
CA HIS A 636 -29.79 -29.87 -9.16
C HIS A 636 -31.26 -29.73 -9.57
N SER A 637 -31.79 -30.73 -10.29
CA SER A 637 -33.21 -30.74 -10.71
C SER A 637 -33.54 -29.44 -11.46
N VAL A 638 -34.62 -28.73 -11.10
CA VAL A 638 -35.02 -27.47 -11.75
C VAL A 638 -33.92 -26.38 -11.75
N GLY A 639 -32.90 -26.46 -10.89
CA GLY A 639 -31.75 -25.56 -10.95
C GLY A 639 -30.94 -25.67 -12.26
N GLU A 640 -31.07 -26.78 -12.99
CA GLU A 640 -30.40 -27.01 -14.28
C GLU A 640 -30.88 -26.01 -15.37
N TYR A 641 -32.08 -25.44 -15.25
CA TYR A 641 -32.56 -24.38 -16.15
C TYR A 641 -31.75 -23.08 -15.97
N ALA A 642 -31.53 -22.65 -14.72
CA ALA A 642 -30.67 -21.49 -14.44
C ALA A 642 -29.18 -21.79 -14.72
N THR A 643 -28.79 -23.07 -14.64
CA THR A 643 -27.47 -23.54 -15.05
C THR A 643 -27.24 -23.33 -16.54
N LEU A 644 -28.24 -23.67 -17.38
CA LEU A 644 -28.19 -23.44 -18.83
C LEU A 644 -28.23 -21.95 -19.19
N PHE A 645 -28.91 -21.11 -18.39
CA PHE A 645 -28.81 -19.65 -18.50
C PHE A 645 -27.38 -19.16 -18.24
N ALA A 646 -26.76 -19.62 -17.15
CA ALA A 646 -25.37 -19.26 -16.82
C ALA A 646 -24.34 -19.83 -17.81
N ALA A 647 -24.69 -20.92 -18.51
CA ALA A 647 -23.92 -21.49 -19.61
C ALA A 647 -24.18 -20.81 -20.96
N GLY A 648 -25.13 -19.87 -21.05
CA GLY A 648 -25.46 -19.13 -22.27
C GLY A 648 -26.44 -19.83 -23.21
N ALA A 649 -26.89 -21.05 -22.89
CA ALA A 649 -27.79 -21.82 -23.74
C ALA A 649 -29.26 -21.38 -23.64
N LEU A 650 -29.66 -20.77 -22.52
CA LEU A 650 -30.99 -20.22 -22.31
C LEU A 650 -30.95 -18.70 -22.11
N SER A 651 -31.88 -18.00 -22.76
CA SER A 651 -32.12 -16.59 -22.44
C SER A 651 -32.88 -16.45 -21.11
N LEU A 652 -32.84 -15.26 -20.50
CA LEU A 652 -33.63 -14.98 -19.31
C LEU A 652 -35.12 -15.24 -19.56
N ALA A 653 -35.61 -14.83 -20.74
CA ALA A 653 -37.02 -14.96 -21.08
C ALA A 653 -37.43 -16.40 -21.35
N ASP A 654 -36.66 -17.12 -22.18
CA ASP A 654 -36.95 -18.50 -22.55
C ASP A 654 -36.93 -19.45 -21.34
N GLY A 655 -35.91 -19.32 -20.49
CA GLY A 655 -35.82 -20.18 -19.29
C GLY A 655 -36.90 -19.87 -18.26
N LEU A 656 -37.37 -18.61 -18.16
CA LEU A 656 -38.50 -18.27 -17.29
C LEU A 656 -39.81 -18.84 -17.83
N GLU A 657 -40.04 -18.76 -19.14
CA GLU A 657 -41.21 -19.37 -19.78
C GLU A 657 -41.20 -20.89 -19.59
N LEU A 658 -40.07 -21.55 -19.86
CA LEU A 658 -39.92 -23.00 -19.64
C LEU A 658 -40.21 -23.40 -18.19
N SER A 659 -39.63 -22.69 -17.22
CA SER A 659 -39.83 -22.97 -15.80
C SER A 659 -41.30 -22.75 -15.38
N THR A 660 -41.93 -21.70 -15.91
CA THR A 660 -43.35 -21.38 -15.67
C THR A 660 -44.27 -22.46 -16.24
N GLN A 661 -44.07 -22.84 -17.51
CA GLN A 661 -44.90 -23.84 -18.19
C GLN A 661 -44.70 -25.23 -17.56
N ARG A 662 -43.46 -25.61 -17.24
CA ARG A 662 -43.17 -26.87 -16.54
C ARG A 662 -43.92 -26.97 -15.22
N GLY A 663 -43.84 -25.93 -14.38
CA GLY A 663 -44.54 -25.92 -13.09
C GLY A 663 -46.07 -26.03 -13.24
N ARG A 664 -46.66 -25.29 -14.19
CA ARG A 664 -48.12 -25.35 -14.49
C ARG A 664 -48.55 -26.71 -15.02
N LEU A 665 -47.83 -27.26 -15.99
CA LEU A 665 -48.15 -28.57 -16.56
C LEU A 665 -48.04 -29.69 -15.51
N MET A 666 -47.08 -29.59 -14.58
CA MET A 666 -46.98 -30.51 -13.44
C MET A 666 -48.18 -30.41 -12.50
N ARG A 667 -48.67 -29.20 -12.24
CA ARG A 667 -49.87 -29.01 -11.42
C ARG A 667 -51.12 -29.58 -12.09
N ASP A 668 -51.30 -29.26 -13.38
CA ASP A 668 -52.55 -29.49 -14.12
C ASP A 668 -52.70 -30.92 -14.65
N HIS A 669 -51.60 -31.67 -14.82
CA HIS A 669 -51.62 -32.99 -15.46
C HIS A 669 -51.00 -34.12 -14.64
N CYS A 670 -50.22 -33.82 -13.60
CA CYS A 670 -49.59 -34.86 -12.78
C CYS A 670 -50.38 -35.03 -11.46
N GLU A 671 -50.67 -36.29 -11.13
CA GLU A 671 -51.33 -36.64 -9.87
C GLU A 671 -50.50 -36.19 -8.64
N PRO A 672 -51.15 -35.85 -7.52
CA PRO A 672 -50.46 -35.55 -6.27
C PRO A 672 -49.56 -36.72 -5.83
N GLY A 673 -48.37 -36.39 -5.34
CA GLY A 673 -47.38 -37.36 -4.89
C GLY A 673 -46.57 -36.84 -3.71
N ALA A 674 -45.66 -37.68 -3.22
CA ALA A 674 -44.74 -37.30 -2.16
C ALA A 674 -43.32 -37.72 -2.49
N MET A 675 -42.34 -37.06 -1.86
CA MET A 675 -40.94 -37.43 -1.92
C MET A 675 -40.36 -37.54 -0.51
N VAL A 676 -39.45 -38.47 -0.31
CA VAL A 676 -38.76 -38.71 0.97
C VAL A 676 -37.26 -38.85 0.74
N ALA A 677 -36.47 -38.01 1.41
CA ALA A 677 -35.02 -38.14 1.47
C ALA A 677 -34.66 -39.20 2.51
N VAL A 678 -33.80 -40.15 2.16
CA VAL A 678 -33.45 -41.32 2.97
C VAL A 678 -31.94 -41.48 3.07
N ALA A 679 -31.46 -41.86 4.25
CA ALA A 679 -30.04 -42.10 4.52
C ALA A 679 -29.61 -43.53 4.15
N LEU A 680 -29.84 -43.92 2.90
CA LEU A 680 -29.62 -45.28 2.37
C LEU A 680 -28.55 -45.33 1.28
N GLU A 681 -27.88 -46.47 1.17
CA GLU A 681 -27.10 -46.82 -0.01
C GLU A 681 -27.99 -46.95 -1.25
N ARG A 682 -27.42 -46.67 -2.42
CA ARG A 682 -28.17 -46.65 -3.69
C ARG A 682 -28.83 -47.99 -3.97
N GLU A 683 -28.10 -49.08 -3.79
CA GLU A 683 -28.56 -50.45 -4.02
C GLU A 683 -29.77 -50.77 -3.14
N VAL A 684 -29.71 -50.41 -1.86
CA VAL A 684 -30.80 -50.60 -0.89
C VAL A 684 -32.02 -49.76 -1.23
N ALA A 685 -31.82 -48.53 -1.71
CA ALA A 685 -32.92 -47.67 -2.15
C ALA A 685 -33.61 -48.21 -3.42
N LEU A 686 -32.85 -48.82 -4.33
CA LEU A 686 -33.38 -49.51 -5.51
C LEU A 686 -34.17 -50.76 -5.13
N GLU A 687 -33.66 -51.58 -4.19
CA GLU A 687 -34.39 -52.73 -3.64
C GLU A 687 -35.70 -52.30 -2.97
N LEU A 688 -35.66 -51.24 -2.17
CA LEU A 688 -36.86 -50.69 -1.51
C LEU A 688 -37.87 -50.18 -2.52
N SER A 689 -37.42 -49.53 -3.60
CA SER A 689 -38.29 -49.09 -4.70
C SER A 689 -38.92 -50.28 -5.42
N ALA A 690 -38.15 -51.32 -5.73
CA ALA A 690 -38.64 -52.54 -6.38
C ALA A 690 -39.67 -53.31 -5.52
N ALA A 691 -39.52 -53.27 -4.20
CA ALA A 691 -40.45 -53.91 -3.26
C ALA A 691 -41.78 -53.15 -3.10
N HIS A 692 -41.87 -51.89 -3.55
CA HIS A 692 -43.04 -51.03 -3.38
C HIS A 692 -43.52 -50.46 -4.72
N PRO A 693 -44.49 -51.10 -5.39
CA PRO A 693 -45.00 -50.64 -6.69
C PRO A 693 -45.42 -49.15 -6.67
N GLY A 694 -44.95 -48.39 -7.65
CA GLY A 694 -45.18 -46.95 -7.78
C GLY A 694 -44.16 -46.06 -7.02
N LEU A 695 -43.19 -46.64 -6.30
CA LEU A 695 -42.05 -45.92 -5.75
C LEU A 695 -40.86 -45.99 -6.72
N GLU A 696 -40.26 -44.85 -7.03
CA GLU A 696 -39.05 -44.74 -7.85
C GLU A 696 -37.97 -43.93 -7.12
N THR A 697 -36.71 -44.18 -7.47
CA THR A 697 -35.60 -43.33 -7.02
C THR A 697 -35.57 -42.06 -7.86
N ALA A 698 -35.84 -40.91 -7.26
CA ALA A 698 -35.90 -39.62 -7.95
C ALA A 698 -34.57 -38.86 -7.95
N VAL A 699 -33.75 -39.04 -6.91
CA VAL A 699 -32.47 -38.33 -6.77
C VAL A 699 -31.43 -39.21 -6.08
N THR A 700 -30.20 -39.19 -6.58
CA THR A 700 -28.99 -39.72 -5.92
C THR A 700 -28.05 -38.54 -5.63
N ASN A 701 -27.97 -38.13 -4.36
CA ASN A 701 -27.16 -36.99 -3.92
C ASN A 701 -25.76 -37.39 -3.41
N GLY A 702 -25.55 -38.68 -3.12
CA GLY A 702 -24.30 -39.25 -2.64
C GLY A 702 -24.46 -40.73 -2.33
N GLU A 703 -23.42 -41.37 -1.81
CA GLU A 703 -23.43 -42.82 -1.51
C GLU A 703 -24.59 -43.20 -0.58
N ARG A 704 -24.79 -42.43 0.51
CA ARG A 704 -25.82 -42.68 1.52
C ARG A 704 -26.93 -41.63 1.55
N SER A 705 -27.23 -40.99 0.43
CA SER A 705 -28.23 -39.92 0.34
C SER A 705 -29.06 -40.05 -0.93
N GLN A 706 -30.23 -40.69 -0.78
CA GLN A 706 -31.17 -40.91 -1.88
C GLN A 706 -32.47 -40.15 -1.62
N VAL A 707 -33.23 -39.86 -2.67
CA VAL A 707 -34.61 -39.39 -2.57
C VAL A 707 -35.50 -40.35 -3.33
N LEU A 708 -36.48 -40.91 -2.64
CA LEU A 708 -37.50 -41.78 -3.20
C LEU A 708 -38.79 -40.98 -3.40
N ALA A 709 -39.53 -41.26 -4.46
CA ALA A 709 -40.73 -40.52 -4.81
C ALA A 709 -41.81 -41.45 -5.40
N GLY A 710 -43.07 -41.11 -5.16
CA GLY A 710 -44.21 -41.89 -5.64
C GLY A 710 -45.53 -41.38 -5.06
N PRO A 711 -46.63 -42.16 -5.20
CA PRO A 711 -47.91 -41.84 -4.58
C PRO A 711 -47.77 -41.66 -3.06
N ASP A 712 -48.45 -40.66 -2.49
CA ASP A 712 -48.34 -40.31 -1.07
C ASP A 712 -48.62 -41.51 -0.13
N ALA A 713 -49.60 -42.35 -0.48
CA ALA A 713 -49.91 -43.56 0.27
C ALA A 713 -48.77 -44.60 0.26
N VAL A 714 -48.01 -44.69 -0.82
CA VAL A 714 -46.83 -45.58 -0.94
C VAL A 714 -45.69 -45.02 -0.10
N VAL A 715 -45.40 -43.73 -0.22
CA VAL A 715 -44.35 -43.06 0.56
C VAL A 715 -44.62 -43.17 2.05
N ARG A 716 -45.87 -43.01 2.51
CA ARG A 716 -46.23 -43.22 3.92
C ARG A 716 -45.95 -44.64 4.42
N ARG A 717 -46.19 -45.66 3.61
CA ARG A 717 -45.84 -47.05 3.95
C ARG A 717 -44.32 -47.24 4.04
N VAL A 718 -43.58 -46.66 3.10
CA VAL A 718 -42.11 -46.69 3.10
C VAL A 718 -41.56 -45.99 4.35
N CYS A 719 -42.10 -44.84 4.72
CA CYS A 719 -41.76 -44.16 5.98
C CYS A 719 -41.95 -45.06 7.20
N ALA A 720 -43.08 -45.79 7.29
CA ALA A 720 -43.31 -46.74 8.38
C ALA A 720 -42.26 -47.88 8.38
N VAL A 721 -41.89 -48.42 7.21
CA VAL A 721 -40.80 -49.41 7.09
C VAL A 721 -39.45 -48.83 7.54
N LEU A 722 -39.16 -47.57 7.21
CA LEU A 722 -37.95 -46.89 7.62
C LEU A 722 -37.93 -46.64 9.13
N ASP A 723 -39.07 -46.30 9.74
CA ASP A 723 -39.24 -46.17 11.18
C ASP A 723 -38.99 -47.52 11.90
N GLU A 724 -39.58 -48.62 11.40
CA GLU A 724 -39.34 -49.98 11.90
C GLU A 724 -37.85 -50.37 11.85
N ARG A 725 -37.17 -49.97 10.78
CA ARG A 725 -35.73 -50.22 10.58
C ARG A 725 -34.82 -49.19 11.26
N ARG A 726 -35.39 -48.17 11.92
CA ARG A 726 -34.68 -47.04 12.55
C ARG A 726 -33.75 -46.30 11.59
N ILE A 727 -34.17 -46.14 10.34
CA ILE A 727 -33.41 -45.45 9.29
C ILE A 727 -33.89 -43.99 9.22
N PRO A 728 -33.00 -43.00 9.41
CA PRO A 728 -33.38 -41.60 9.33
C PRO A 728 -33.90 -41.23 7.93
N TYR A 729 -35.01 -40.49 7.90
CA TYR A 729 -35.58 -39.93 6.69
C TYR A 729 -36.20 -38.55 6.93
N GLU A 730 -36.37 -37.80 5.85
CA GLU A 730 -37.05 -36.50 5.84
C GLU A 730 -38.06 -36.48 4.69
N ARG A 731 -39.34 -36.27 5.00
CA ARG A 731 -40.33 -36.00 3.97
C ARG A 731 -40.09 -34.61 3.38
N LEU A 732 -39.93 -34.53 2.07
CA LEU A 732 -39.72 -33.26 1.40
C LEU A 732 -41.04 -32.52 1.29
N ALA A 733 -41.01 -31.21 1.53
CA ALA A 733 -42.18 -30.36 1.45
C ALA A 733 -42.50 -30.02 -0.01
N VAL A 734 -43.00 -31.02 -0.74
CA VAL A 734 -43.42 -30.98 -2.14
C VAL A 734 -44.69 -31.80 -2.29
N ASP A 735 -45.51 -31.48 -3.28
CA ASP A 735 -46.83 -32.08 -3.52
C ASP A 735 -46.89 -32.96 -4.77
N ARG A 736 -45.73 -33.21 -5.40
CA ARG A 736 -45.57 -34.03 -6.61
C ARG A 736 -44.37 -34.96 -6.47
N ALA A 737 -44.45 -36.10 -7.14
CA ALA A 737 -43.36 -37.07 -7.23
C ALA A 737 -42.47 -36.77 -8.45
N PHE A 738 -41.62 -35.75 -8.35
CA PHE A 738 -40.72 -35.35 -9.45
C PHE A 738 -39.73 -36.46 -9.84
N HIS A 739 -39.30 -36.48 -11.10
CA HIS A 739 -38.30 -37.43 -11.63
C HIS A 739 -38.73 -38.91 -11.52
N THR A 740 -40.03 -39.16 -11.72
CA THR A 740 -40.65 -40.49 -11.73
C THR A 740 -41.70 -40.60 -12.84
N ALA A 741 -42.31 -41.77 -13.04
CA ALA A 741 -43.40 -41.98 -13.99
C ALA A 741 -44.58 -41.01 -13.77
N ALA A 742 -44.74 -40.50 -12.54
CA ALA A 742 -45.80 -39.56 -12.21
C ALA A 742 -45.74 -38.25 -13.04
N VAL A 743 -44.60 -37.92 -13.66
CA VAL A 743 -44.48 -36.73 -14.52
C VAL A 743 -44.76 -37.00 -16.01
N GLU A 744 -44.92 -38.25 -16.43
CA GLU A 744 -45.15 -38.62 -17.84
C GLU A 744 -46.36 -37.91 -18.48
N PRO A 745 -47.50 -37.70 -17.79
CA PRO A 745 -48.68 -37.04 -18.39
C PRO A 745 -48.43 -35.61 -18.90
N MET A 746 -47.41 -34.92 -18.39
CA MET A 746 -47.07 -33.57 -18.84
C MET A 746 -46.10 -33.54 -20.04
N LEU A 747 -45.38 -34.63 -20.34
CA LEU A 747 -44.20 -34.59 -21.21
C LEU A 747 -44.51 -34.21 -22.66
N ASP A 748 -45.61 -34.72 -23.25
CA ASP A 748 -46.00 -34.35 -24.63
C ASP A 748 -46.28 -32.85 -24.76
N ARG A 749 -46.97 -32.26 -23.77
CA ARG A 749 -47.27 -30.83 -23.74
C ARG A 749 -46.02 -30.01 -23.49
N PHE A 750 -45.13 -30.48 -22.62
CA PHE A 750 -43.85 -29.81 -22.37
C PHE A 750 -42.95 -29.83 -23.61
N GLY A 751 -42.95 -30.93 -24.37
CA GLY A 751 -42.28 -31.03 -25.68
C GLY A 751 -42.75 -29.97 -26.69
N LYS A 752 -44.05 -29.65 -26.70
CA LYS A 752 -44.60 -28.58 -27.55
C LYS A 752 -44.13 -27.18 -27.15
N VAL A 753 -43.89 -26.95 -25.85
CA VAL A 753 -43.29 -25.70 -25.36
C VAL A 753 -41.82 -25.63 -25.81
N LEU A 754 -41.06 -26.70 -25.57
CA LEU A 754 -39.64 -26.81 -25.94
C LEU A 754 -39.39 -26.59 -27.44
N ALA A 755 -40.28 -27.09 -28.31
CA ALA A 755 -40.19 -26.90 -29.76
C ALA A 755 -40.26 -25.42 -30.21
N ARG A 756 -40.74 -24.52 -29.34
CA ARG A 756 -40.85 -23.08 -29.59
C ARG A 756 -39.77 -22.28 -28.88
N THR A 757 -38.96 -22.91 -28.04
CA THR A 757 -37.92 -22.26 -27.26
C THR A 757 -36.64 -22.15 -28.06
N SER A 758 -36.01 -20.97 -28.03
CA SER A 758 -34.72 -20.76 -28.67
C SER A 758 -33.59 -21.23 -27.75
N LEU A 759 -32.83 -22.25 -28.20
CA LEU A 759 -31.70 -22.82 -27.48
C LEU A 759 -30.41 -22.50 -28.21
N ALA A 760 -29.43 -21.96 -27.49
CA ALA A 760 -28.11 -21.66 -28.01
C ALA A 760 -27.08 -22.72 -27.57
N PRO A 761 -25.94 -22.85 -28.27
CA PRO A 761 -24.80 -23.61 -27.77
C PRO A 761 -24.29 -23.04 -26.44
N VAL A 762 -23.89 -23.90 -25.51
CA VAL A 762 -23.26 -23.48 -24.24
C VAL A 762 -21.89 -22.84 -24.53
N HIS A 763 -21.55 -21.77 -23.81
CA HIS A 763 -20.23 -21.15 -23.83
C HIS A 763 -19.37 -21.51 -22.60
N THR A 764 -19.99 -22.09 -21.58
CA THR A 764 -19.35 -22.56 -20.34
C THR A 764 -19.56 -24.07 -20.21
N ARG A 765 -18.57 -24.79 -19.67
CA ARG A 765 -18.73 -26.23 -19.41
C ARG A 765 -19.96 -26.49 -18.55
N PHE A 766 -20.82 -27.36 -19.03
CA PHE A 766 -22.08 -27.72 -18.39
C PHE A 766 -22.01 -29.16 -17.91
N ILE A 767 -22.06 -29.37 -16.60
CA ILE A 767 -22.05 -30.70 -16.00
C ILE A 767 -23.50 -31.08 -15.70
N SER A 768 -24.04 -32.02 -16.47
CA SER A 768 -25.44 -32.38 -16.35
C SER A 768 -25.67 -33.29 -15.14
N SER A 769 -26.73 -33.00 -14.39
CA SER A 769 -27.15 -33.86 -13.28
C SER A 769 -27.94 -35.09 -13.76
N LEU A 770 -28.29 -35.16 -15.04
CA LEU A 770 -28.95 -36.32 -15.65
C LEU A 770 -28.04 -37.54 -15.72
N ASP A 771 -26.82 -37.36 -16.26
CA ASP A 771 -25.88 -38.45 -16.53
C ASP A 771 -24.50 -38.27 -15.86
N GLY A 772 -24.27 -37.13 -15.22
CA GLY A 772 -23.00 -36.77 -14.60
C GLY A 772 -21.89 -36.44 -15.58
N ARG A 773 -22.17 -36.26 -16.87
CA ARG A 773 -21.16 -36.00 -17.90
C ARG A 773 -21.02 -34.48 -18.14
N THR A 774 -19.78 -34.07 -18.40
CA THR A 774 -19.47 -32.70 -18.86
C THR A 774 -19.83 -32.54 -20.34
N ARG A 775 -20.53 -31.44 -20.66
CA ARG A 775 -20.75 -30.93 -22.00
C ARG A 775 -19.81 -29.75 -22.22
N GLU A 776 -18.98 -29.85 -23.25
CA GLU A 776 -18.02 -28.81 -23.62
C GLU A 776 -18.70 -27.62 -24.29
N PRO A 777 -18.08 -26.41 -24.26
CA PRO A 777 -18.52 -25.26 -25.05
C PRO A 777 -18.79 -25.63 -26.52
N GLY A 778 -19.94 -25.22 -27.04
CA GLY A 778 -20.44 -25.60 -28.36
C GLY A 778 -21.52 -26.69 -28.36
N TRP A 779 -21.75 -27.38 -27.24
CA TRP A 779 -22.90 -28.28 -27.12
C TRP A 779 -24.22 -27.52 -27.01
N THR A 780 -25.22 -27.91 -27.80
CA THR A 780 -26.58 -27.33 -27.73
C THR A 780 -27.53 -28.33 -27.07
N PRO A 781 -28.26 -27.95 -26.00
CA PRO A 781 -29.30 -28.81 -25.45
C PRO A 781 -30.44 -29.00 -26.47
N ASP A 782 -31.03 -30.18 -26.49
CA ASP A 782 -32.17 -30.51 -27.33
C ASP A 782 -33.41 -30.82 -26.49
N ALA A 783 -34.58 -30.97 -27.13
CA ALA A 783 -35.82 -31.28 -26.42
C ALA A 783 -35.74 -32.61 -25.66
N ASP A 784 -35.03 -33.61 -26.20
CA ASP A 784 -34.84 -34.91 -25.54
C ASP A 784 -34.15 -34.75 -24.18
N HIS A 785 -33.08 -33.94 -24.11
CA HIS A 785 -32.41 -33.62 -22.86
C HIS A 785 -33.37 -33.11 -21.78
N PHE A 786 -34.25 -32.16 -22.11
CA PHE A 786 -35.20 -31.60 -21.15
C PHE A 786 -36.31 -32.59 -20.73
N LEU A 787 -36.82 -33.39 -21.66
CA LEU A 787 -37.85 -34.40 -21.37
C LEU A 787 -37.29 -35.49 -20.47
N ARG A 788 -36.08 -35.97 -20.77
CA ARG A 788 -35.35 -36.92 -19.93
C ARG A 788 -35.00 -36.33 -18.58
N HIS A 789 -34.46 -35.11 -18.53
CA HIS A 789 -34.18 -34.41 -17.27
C HIS A 789 -35.43 -34.21 -16.39
N ALA A 790 -36.63 -34.11 -16.96
CA ALA A 790 -37.86 -34.03 -16.17
C ALA A 790 -38.32 -35.37 -15.58
N ARG A 791 -37.99 -36.49 -16.24
CA ARG A 791 -38.52 -37.84 -15.98
C ARG A 791 -37.53 -38.76 -15.28
N GLU A 792 -36.26 -38.71 -15.66
CA GLU A 792 -35.20 -39.58 -15.16
C GLU A 792 -34.65 -39.08 -13.81
N PRO A 793 -34.03 -39.97 -13.00
CA PRO A 793 -33.49 -39.60 -11.69
C PRO A 793 -32.33 -38.58 -11.80
N VAL A 794 -32.29 -37.61 -10.88
CA VAL A 794 -31.18 -36.66 -10.75
C VAL A 794 -29.97 -37.34 -10.10
N ARG A 795 -28.88 -37.48 -10.84
CA ARG A 795 -27.61 -38.10 -10.42
C ARG A 795 -26.58 -37.04 -9.99
N TYR A 796 -26.89 -36.31 -8.94
CA TYR A 796 -26.03 -35.23 -8.44
C TYR A 796 -24.70 -35.75 -7.86
N ASP A 797 -24.67 -36.97 -7.34
CA ASP A 797 -23.43 -37.66 -6.95
C ASP A 797 -22.44 -37.78 -8.13
N ALA A 798 -22.95 -38.10 -9.33
CA ALA A 798 -22.17 -38.22 -10.54
C ALA A 798 -21.70 -36.85 -11.04
N ALA A 799 -22.57 -35.84 -10.98
CA ALA A 799 -22.21 -34.47 -11.28
C ALA A 799 -21.07 -33.97 -10.36
N LEU A 800 -21.15 -34.22 -9.04
CA LEU A 800 -20.11 -33.84 -8.08
C LEU A 800 -18.76 -34.53 -8.35
N ARG A 801 -18.77 -35.79 -8.82
CA ARG A 801 -17.53 -36.46 -9.26
C ARG A 801 -16.89 -35.76 -10.46
N SER A 802 -17.70 -35.32 -11.42
CA SER A 802 -17.20 -34.54 -12.57
C SER A 802 -16.77 -33.13 -12.17
N VAL A 803 -17.45 -32.49 -11.22
CA VAL A 803 -17.00 -31.21 -10.63
C VAL A 803 -15.65 -31.39 -9.93
N ALA A 804 -15.40 -32.51 -9.25
CA ALA A 804 -14.09 -32.79 -8.64
C ALA A 804 -12.96 -32.83 -9.70
N ALA A 805 -13.26 -33.36 -10.89
CA ALA A 805 -12.31 -33.42 -11.99
C ALA A 805 -11.92 -32.03 -12.53
N GLU A 806 -12.79 -31.02 -12.37
CA GLU A 806 -12.48 -29.61 -12.69
C GLU A 806 -11.51 -28.94 -11.71
N ARG A 807 -11.18 -29.60 -10.59
CA ARG A 807 -10.32 -29.07 -9.51
C ARG A 807 -10.65 -27.63 -9.09
N PRO A 808 -11.92 -27.32 -8.77
CA PRO A 808 -12.34 -25.97 -8.44
C PRO A 808 -11.63 -25.43 -7.19
N ALA A 809 -11.26 -24.14 -7.23
CA ALA A 809 -10.79 -23.42 -6.05
C ALA A 809 -11.93 -23.17 -5.06
N VAL A 810 -13.13 -22.90 -5.60
CA VAL A 810 -14.36 -22.64 -4.85
C VAL A 810 -15.56 -23.22 -5.61
N LEU A 811 -16.43 -23.96 -4.92
CA LEU A 811 -17.80 -24.21 -5.37
C LEU A 811 -18.72 -23.15 -4.77
N LEU A 812 -19.34 -22.35 -5.64
CA LEU A 812 -20.27 -21.30 -5.26
C LEU A 812 -21.70 -21.76 -5.50
N GLU A 813 -22.50 -21.84 -4.44
CA GLU A 813 -23.91 -22.19 -4.56
C GLU A 813 -24.75 -20.97 -4.93
N ILE A 814 -25.42 -21.07 -6.07
CA ILE A 814 -26.36 -20.10 -6.62
C ILE A 814 -27.76 -20.54 -6.23
N GLY A 815 -28.28 -19.95 -5.15
CA GLY A 815 -29.54 -20.36 -4.57
C GLY A 815 -29.87 -19.59 -3.28
N PRO A 816 -31.06 -19.83 -2.73
CA PRO A 816 -31.56 -19.14 -1.54
C PRO A 816 -30.99 -19.65 -0.21
N HIS A 817 -30.23 -20.76 -0.23
CA HIS A 817 -29.74 -21.41 1.00
C HIS A 817 -28.46 -22.24 0.76
N THR A 818 -28.14 -23.14 1.71
CA THR A 818 -26.90 -23.95 1.80
C THR A 818 -27.08 -25.44 1.47
N THR A 819 -28.16 -25.84 0.81
CA THR A 819 -28.51 -27.25 0.60
C THR A 819 -27.42 -28.00 -0.16
N LEU A 820 -27.00 -27.48 -1.31
CA LEU A 820 -25.94 -28.09 -2.12
C LEU A 820 -24.57 -27.88 -1.47
N SER A 821 -24.36 -26.79 -0.73
CA SER A 821 -23.13 -26.55 0.01
C SER A 821 -22.87 -27.66 1.03
N GLY A 822 -23.91 -28.10 1.74
CA GLY A 822 -23.81 -29.22 2.68
C GLY A 822 -23.45 -30.55 2.00
N LEU A 823 -24.02 -30.83 0.82
CA LEU A 823 -23.72 -32.02 0.02
C LEU A 823 -22.29 -32.00 -0.54
N ALA A 824 -21.89 -30.85 -1.10
CA ALA A 824 -20.56 -30.66 -1.65
C ALA A 824 -19.47 -30.80 -0.58
N ARG A 825 -19.66 -30.24 0.63
CA ARG A 825 -18.67 -30.39 1.72
C ARG A 825 -18.46 -31.84 2.16
N ARG A 826 -19.51 -32.67 2.12
CA ARG A 826 -19.40 -34.10 2.43
C ARG A 826 -18.68 -34.87 1.33
N SER A 827 -18.98 -34.54 0.08
CA SER A 827 -18.45 -35.26 -1.09
C SER A 827 -17.05 -34.82 -1.49
N LEU A 828 -16.72 -33.55 -1.25
CA LEU A 828 -15.49 -32.86 -1.66
C LEU A 828 -14.90 -32.07 -0.47
N PRO A 829 -14.43 -32.75 0.60
CA PRO A 829 -14.03 -32.10 1.85
C PRO A 829 -12.82 -31.15 1.72
N THR A 830 -12.02 -31.31 0.67
CA THR A 830 -10.85 -30.48 0.39
C THR A 830 -11.16 -29.20 -0.38
N VAL A 831 -12.37 -29.07 -0.94
CA VAL A 831 -12.75 -27.92 -1.75
C VAL A 831 -13.50 -26.88 -0.90
N ARG A 832 -13.19 -25.60 -1.09
CA ARG A 832 -13.92 -24.52 -0.44
C ARG A 832 -15.32 -24.41 -1.02
N VAL A 833 -16.33 -24.34 -0.15
CA VAL A 833 -17.74 -24.28 -0.57
C VAL A 833 -18.44 -23.10 0.09
N ALA A 834 -18.98 -22.20 -0.72
CA ALA A 834 -19.61 -20.96 -0.28
C ALA A 834 -21.04 -20.82 -0.82
N PRO A 835 -22.04 -20.52 0.03
CA PRO A 835 -23.38 -20.18 -0.40
C PRO A 835 -23.52 -18.69 -0.75
N SER A 836 -24.30 -18.36 -1.78
CA SER A 836 -24.65 -16.96 -2.05
C SER A 836 -25.58 -16.38 -1.00
N LEU A 837 -26.51 -17.19 -0.46
CA LEU A 837 -27.52 -16.75 0.51
C LEU A 837 -27.70 -17.77 1.64
N HIS A 838 -28.17 -17.28 2.79
CA HIS A 838 -28.59 -18.11 3.90
C HIS A 838 -29.77 -17.44 4.63
N ARG A 839 -30.76 -18.27 5.01
CA ARG A 839 -32.09 -17.82 5.49
C ARG A 839 -32.07 -16.85 6.66
N THR A 840 -31.05 -16.92 7.52
CA THR A 840 -31.01 -16.17 8.79
C THR A 840 -29.94 -15.07 8.85
N THR A 841 -29.20 -14.86 7.76
CA THR A 841 -28.03 -13.96 7.78
C THR A 841 -28.21 -12.71 6.93
N GLY A 842 -29.36 -12.55 6.26
CA GLY A 842 -29.53 -11.59 5.18
C GLY A 842 -28.38 -11.69 4.17
N LEU A 843 -27.79 -10.54 3.81
CA LEU A 843 -26.62 -10.44 2.92
C LEU A 843 -25.31 -10.98 3.52
N GLY A 844 -25.27 -11.39 4.78
CA GLY A 844 -24.06 -11.89 5.43
C GLY A 844 -23.41 -13.07 4.70
N ALA A 845 -24.21 -13.99 4.15
CA ALA A 845 -23.73 -15.13 3.36
C ALA A 845 -23.07 -14.67 2.04
N LEU A 846 -23.68 -13.69 1.35
CA LEU A 846 -23.15 -13.11 0.11
C LEU A 846 -21.75 -12.51 0.35
N PHE A 847 -21.61 -11.69 1.39
CA PHE A 847 -20.30 -11.13 1.75
C PHE A 847 -19.31 -12.22 2.20
N GLY A 848 -19.79 -13.32 2.78
CA GLY A 848 -18.97 -14.46 3.18
C GLY A 848 -18.45 -15.25 1.96
N ALA A 849 -19.28 -15.39 0.94
CA ALA A 849 -18.88 -15.94 -0.35
C ALA A 849 -17.86 -15.03 -1.05
N ALA A 850 -18.07 -13.72 -1.07
CA ALA A 850 -17.10 -12.76 -1.63
C ALA A 850 -15.74 -12.84 -0.91
N ALA A 851 -15.76 -12.91 0.43
CA ALA A 851 -14.55 -13.11 1.24
C ALA A 851 -13.83 -14.43 0.91
N THR A 852 -14.59 -15.51 0.72
CA THR A 852 -14.04 -16.83 0.36
C THR A 852 -13.41 -16.82 -1.03
N LEU A 853 -14.09 -16.21 -2.00
CA LEU A 853 -13.61 -16.04 -3.38
C LEU A 853 -12.33 -15.20 -3.41
N HIS A 854 -12.32 -14.04 -2.74
CA HIS A 854 -11.15 -13.18 -2.64
C HIS A 854 -9.96 -13.92 -2.01
N SER A 855 -10.19 -14.60 -0.89
CA SER A 855 -9.16 -15.39 -0.22
C SER A 855 -8.66 -16.53 -1.12
N ALA A 856 -9.52 -17.13 -1.94
CA ALA A 856 -9.11 -18.15 -2.90
C ALA A 856 -8.37 -17.61 -4.14
N GLY A 857 -8.20 -16.29 -4.27
CA GLY A 857 -7.48 -15.65 -5.36
C GLY A 857 -8.35 -15.01 -6.44
N ALA A 858 -9.68 -15.10 -6.32
CA ALA A 858 -10.56 -14.46 -7.29
C ALA A 858 -10.43 -12.92 -7.23
N ASP A 859 -10.52 -12.29 -8.40
CA ASP A 859 -10.56 -10.84 -8.52
C ASP A 859 -11.99 -10.34 -8.33
N VAL A 860 -12.31 -9.96 -7.09
CA VAL A 860 -13.65 -9.50 -6.70
C VAL A 860 -13.69 -7.98 -6.88
N ARG A 861 -14.61 -7.49 -7.70
CA ARG A 861 -14.91 -6.06 -7.86
C ARG A 861 -15.72 -5.57 -6.65
N TRP A 862 -15.02 -5.08 -5.63
CA TRP A 862 -15.63 -4.68 -4.37
C TRP A 862 -16.49 -3.41 -4.47
N GLU A 863 -16.32 -2.61 -5.52
CA GLU A 863 -17.14 -1.44 -5.83
C GLU A 863 -18.63 -1.81 -5.87
N THR A 864 -18.98 -2.97 -6.43
CA THR A 864 -20.36 -3.49 -6.48
C THR A 864 -20.96 -3.62 -5.08
N PHE A 865 -20.19 -4.10 -4.11
CA PHE A 865 -20.63 -4.28 -2.72
C PHE A 865 -20.56 -3.00 -1.89
N LEU A 866 -19.75 -2.02 -2.28
CA LEU A 866 -19.55 -0.77 -1.55
C LEU A 866 -20.43 0.38 -2.05
N ALA A 867 -21.09 0.22 -3.19
CA ALA A 867 -22.04 1.19 -3.71
C ALA A 867 -23.11 1.56 -2.66
N GLY A 868 -23.31 2.87 -2.45
CA GLY A 868 -24.31 3.41 -1.51
C GLY A 868 -23.92 3.38 -0.02
N THR A 869 -22.73 2.87 0.34
CA THR A 869 -22.30 2.79 1.75
C THR A 869 -21.79 4.13 2.33
N GLY A 870 -21.45 5.08 1.46
CA GLY A 870 -20.88 6.37 1.86
C GLY A 870 -19.46 6.28 2.47
N GLY A 871 -18.78 5.13 2.33
CA GLY A 871 -17.42 4.94 2.81
C GLY A 871 -16.41 5.79 2.04
N ARG A 872 -15.43 6.33 2.76
CA ARG A 872 -14.32 7.14 2.22
C ARG A 872 -13.00 6.40 2.32
N ARG A 873 -12.03 6.82 1.51
CA ARG A 873 -10.64 6.35 1.64
C ARG A 873 -9.95 7.13 2.75
N VAL A 874 -9.49 6.43 3.77
CA VAL A 874 -8.86 7.03 4.96
C VAL A 874 -7.45 6.49 5.17
N PRO A 875 -6.55 7.27 5.79
CA PRO A 875 -5.23 6.80 6.16
C PRO A 875 -5.29 5.57 7.08
N LEU A 876 -4.77 4.45 6.57
CA LEU A 876 -4.50 3.22 7.33
C LEU A 876 -3.01 2.90 7.23
N PRO A 877 -2.47 2.01 8.09
CA PRO A 877 -1.09 1.56 7.96
C PRO A 877 -0.74 1.12 6.53
N GLY A 878 0.47 1.48 6.11
CA GLY A 878 1.04 1.01 4.86
C GLY A 878 1.51 -0.44 4.96
N TYR A 879 1.92 -0.99 3.82
CA TYR A 879 2.47 -2.33 3.69
C TYR A 879 3.69 -2.59 4.61
N ARG A 880 3.78 -3.79 5.19
CA ARG A 880 4.91 -4.23 6.02
C ARG A 880 5.97 -4.94 5.18
N PHE A 881 6.89 -4.14 4.66
CA PHE A 881 8.06 -4.60 3.90
C PHE A 881 8.91 -5.59 4.71
N GLN A 882 9.35 -6.65 4.05
CA GLN A 882 10.18 -7.72 4.63
C GLN A 882 11.65 -7.40 4.37
N HIS A 883 12.16 -6.49 5.20
CA HIS A 883 13.50 -5.92 5.05
C HIS A 883 14.60 -6.97 5.15
N ARG A 884 15.54 -6.89 4.21
CA ARG A 884 16.84 -7.56 4.28
C ARG A 884 17.94 -6.52 4.10
N PRO A 885 19.12 -6.72 4.70
CA PRO A 885 20.23 -5.80 4.53
C PRO A 885 20.79 -5.90 3.11
N TYR A 886 20.84 -4.77 2.40
CA TYR A 886 21.51 -4.62 1.11
C TYR A 886 22.55 -3.51 1.21
N TRP A 887 23.82 -3.90 1.13
CA TRP A 887 24.95 -2.98 1.27
C TRP A 887 26.16 -3.48 0.50
N VAL A 888 27.05 -2.56 0.12
CA VAL A 888 28.38 -2.81 -0.45
C VAL A 888 29.40 -2.12 0.46
N GLY A 889 30.58 -2.71 0.62
CA GLY A 889 31.59 -2.18 1.53
C GLY A 889 31.24 -2.46 2.99
N ARG A 890 31.78 -1.64 3.90
CA ARG A 890 31.57 -1.82 5.33
C ARG A 890 30.11 -1.54 5.70
N PRO A 891 29.41 -2.44 6.43
CA PRO A 891 28.04 -2.21 6.86
C PRO A 891 27.91 -0.85 7.57
N PRO A 892 26.77 -0.16 7.39
CA PRO A 892 26.56 1.11 8.07
C PRO A 892 26.55 0.86 9.57
N MET A 893 27.27 1.70 10.31
CA MET A 893 27.19 1.68 11.77
C MET A 893 25.84 2.28 12.17
N ASP A 894 24.93 1.46 12.68
CA ASP A 894 23.73 1.96 13.33
C ASP A 894 24.11 2.49 14.71
N PRO A 895 23.87 3.78 15.01
CA PRO A 895 23.97 4.26 16.38
C PRO A 895 22.84 3.59 17.16
N GLY A 896 23.15 2.51 17.89
CA GLY A 896 22.14 1.64 18.50
C GLY A 896 21.06 2.41 19.28
N PRO A 897 19.86 1.81 19.44
CA PRO A 897 18.75 2.47 20.10
C PRO A 897 19.17 2.90 21.52
N LYS A 898 19.02 4.19 21.85
CA LYS A 898 19.13 4.62 23.25
C LYS A 898 18.04 3.91 24.03
N PRO A 899 18.37 3.20 25.13
CA PRO A 899 17.37 2.45 25.87
C PRO A 899 16.34 3.42 26.44
N THR A 900 15.09 3.29 25.99
CA THR A 900 13.96 3.64 26.83
C THR A 900 13.88 2.57 27.90
N ALA A 901 14.10 2.96 29.15
CA ALA A 901 14.09 2.02 30.27
C ALA A 901 12.81 1.18 30.27
N ARG A 902 13.00 -0.15 30.20
CA ARG A 902 12.28 -1.25 30.89
C ARG A 902 11.95 -2.39 29.93
N GLU A 903 12.71 -3.48 30.05
CA GLU A 903 12.29 -4.89 30.01
C GLU A 903 13.45 -5.77 29.54
N GLU A 904 14.17 -6.41 30.47
CA GLU A 904 14.84 -7.69 30.19
C GLU A 904 15.39 -8.29 31.48
N ARG A 905 14.97 -9.53 31.79
CA ARG A 905 15.72 -10.60 32.47
C ARG A 905 14.77 -11.75 32.75
N THR A 906 14.97 -12.87 32.07
CA THR A 906 15.10 -14.26 32.59
C THR A 906 15.10 -15.18 31.36
N VAL A 907 15.76 -16.34 31.42
CA VAL A 907 15.85 -17.45 30.43
C VAL A 907 17.17 -17.51 29.65
N THR A 908 18.28 -17.82 30.33
CA THR A 908 19.50 -18.36 29.69
C THR A 908 20.26 -19.26 30.68
N ALA A 909 20.04 -20.57 30.62
CA ALA A 909 20.98 -21.53 31.22
C ALA A 909 20.90 -22.94 30.60
N GLU A 910 19.71 -23.48 30.29
CA GLU A 910 19.61 -24.82 29.67
C GLU A 910 19.72 -24.81 28.14
N THR A 911 19.62 -23.65 27.49
CA THR A 911 19.72 -23.48 26.02
C THR A 911 21.16 -23.54 25.49
N MET A 912 22.17 -23.43 26.36
CA MET A 912 23.56 -23.23 25.93
C MET A 912 24.26 -24.53 25.47
N GLU A 913 23.93 -25.69 26.04
CA GLU A 913 24.70 -26.93 25.78
C GLU A 913 24.36 -27.58 24.42
N THR A 914 23.07 -27.66 24.06
CA THR A 914 22.64 -28.13 22.72
C THR A 914 22.95 -27.10 21.63
N GLY A 915 22.98 -25.81 21.97
CA GLY A 915 23.34 -24.72 21.05
C GLY A 915 24.75 -24.87 20.51
N HIS A 916 25.72 -25.17 21.37
CA HIS A 916 27.11 -25.35 20.95
C HIS A 916 27.34 -26.56 20.02
N LEU A 917 26.64 -27.67 20.23
CA LEU A 917 26.70 -28.84 19.35
C LEU A 917 26.01 -28.60 18.00
N LEU A 918 24.90 -27.88 18.02
CA LEU A 918 24.20 -27.45 16.81
C LEU A 918 25.05 -26.50 15.96
N ASP A 919 25.71 -25.53 16.59
CA ASP A 919 26.64 -24.62 15.91
C ASP A 919 27.83 -25.38 15.29
N GLY A 920 28.34 -26.41 15.98
CA GLY A 920 29.39 -27.29 15.45
C GLY A 920 28.94 -28.06 14.21
N ILE A 921 27.77 -28.70 14.26
CA ILE A 921 27.22 -29.46 13.13
C ILE A 921 26.85 -28.54 11.95
N LEU A 922 26.28 -27.36 12.21
CA LEU A 922 26.04 -26.34 11.18
C LEU A 922 27.34 -25.83 10.58
N GLY A 923 28.42 -25.74 11.36
CA GLY A 923 29.76 -25.42 10.87
C GLY A 923 30.35 -26.49 9.94
N VAL A 924 30.21 -27.77 10.29
CA VAL A 924 30.61 -28.90 9.41
C VAL A 924 29.80 -28.89 8.11
N LEU A 925 28.48 -28.68 8.21
CA LEU A 925 27.61 -28.57 7.04
C LEU A 925 27.98 -27.36 6.18
N SER A 926 28.21 -26.19 6.77
CA SER A 926 28.60 -24.99 6.04
C SER A 926 29.89 -25.16 5.23
N ARG A 927 30.87 -25.91 5.79
CA ARG A 927 32.09 -26.27 5.07
C ARG A 927 31.82 -27.27 3.94
N ALA A 928 30.99 -28.28 4.17
CA ALA A 928 30.66 -29.28 3.17
C ALA A 928 29.85 -28.71 1.99
N PHE A 929 28.98 -27.72 2.26
CA PHE A 929 28.16 -27.04 1.25
C PHE A 929 28.85 -25.82 0.61
N GLY A 930 29.95 -25.31 1.19
CA GLY A 930 30.67 -24.16 0.67
C GLY A 930 29.96 -22.81 0.85
N GLU A 931 28.92 -22.76 1.68
CA GLU A 931 28.12 -21.58 2.04
C GLU A 931 27.85 -21.58 3.56
N ASP A 932 27.68 -20.41 4.18
CA ASP A 932 27.35 -20.32 5.61
C ASP A 932 25.88 -20.67 5.85
N LEU A 933 25.63 -21.86 6.41
CA LEU A 933 24.31 -22.42 6.69
C LEU A 933 23.86 -22.19 8.14
N THR A 934 24.71 -21.57 8.97
CA THR A 934 24.37 -21.13 10.34
C THR A 934 23.09 -20.24 10.41
N PRO A 935 22.72 -19.45 9.37
CA PRO A 935 21.47 -18.69 9.35
C PRO A 935 20.20 -19.48 9.00
N LEU A 936 20.31 -20.73 8.54
CA LEU A 936 19.16 -21.54 8.16
C LEU A 936 18.54 -22.18 9.41
N SER A 937 17.23 -22.41 9.38
CA SER A 937 16.55 -23.08 10.49
C SER A 937 17.18 -24.45 10.69
N ALA A 938 17.64 -24.73 11.92
CA ALA A 938 18.20 -26.02 12.32
C ALA A 938 17.25 -27.21 12.12
N ASP A 939 15.98 -26.93 11.79
CA ASP A 939 14.92 -27.89 11.52
C ASP A 939 14.68 -28.10 10.01
N THR A 940 15.49 -27.49 9.15
CA THR A 940 15.44 -27.69 7.70
C THR A 940 15.94 -29.08 7.35
N SER A 941 15.22 -29.81 6.49
CA SER A 941 15.64 -31.16 6.11
C SER A 941 16.92 -31.12 5.27
N PHE A 942 17.79 -32.13 5.40
CA PHE A 942 19.00 -32.19 4.59
C PHE A 942 18.70 -32.20 3.07
N PHE A 943 17.56 -32.74 2.66
CA PHE A 943 17.12 -32.73 1.26
C PHE A 943 16.75 -31.31 0.77
N ASP A 944 16.09 -30.49 1.61
CA ASP A 944 15.75 -29.10 1.26
C ASP A 944 16.96 -28.18 1.25
N LEU A 945 18.05 -28.58 1.92
CA LEU A 945 19.37 -27.97 1.84
C LEU A 945 20.16 -28.40 0.58
N GLY A 946 19.61 -29.32 -0.23
CA GLY A 946 20.25 -29.80 -1.46
C GLY A 946 21.31 -30.88 -1.24
N ALA A 947 21.29 -31.57 -0.09
CA ALA A 947 22.27 -32.63 0.22
C ALA A 947 22.11 -33.85 -0.71
N ASP A 948 23.18 -34.29 -1.36
CA ASP A 948 23.23 -35.60 -2.02
C ASP A 948 23.90 -36.67 -1.12
N SER A 949 23.69 -37.94 -1.46
CA SER A 949 24.17 -39.07 -0.64
C SER A 949 25.70 -39.19 -0.58
N LEU A 950 26.46 -38.58 -1.49
CA LEU A 950 27.92 -38.55 -1.49
C LEU A 950 28.46 -37.45 -0.58
N LEU A 951 27.81 -36.28 -0.56
CA LEU A 951 28.11 -35.17 0.35
C LEU A 951 27.86 -35.57 1.82
N MET A 952 26.76 -36.28 2.07
CA MET A 952 26.39 -36.73 3.42
C MET A 952 27.31 -37.81 3.99
N ILE A 953 27.93 -38.65 3.14
CA ILE A 953 28.97 -39.61 3.60
C ILE A 953 30.20 -38.86 4.15
N ASN A 954 30.57 -37.73 3.54
CA ASN A 954 31.69 -36.92 4.00
C ASN A 954 31.38 -36.18 5.31
N VAL A 955 30.16 -35.60 5.42
CA VAL A 955 29.69 -34.95 6.66
C VAL A 955 29.62 -35.93 7.82
N LEU A 956 29.06 -37.12 7.62
CA LEU A 956 28.99 -38.15 8.68
C LEU A 956 30.38 -38.61 9.13
N ARG A 957 31.34 -38.71 8.20
CA ARG A 957 32.73 -39.06 8.51
C ARG A 957 33.44 -37.96 9.30
N GLU A 958 33.16 -36.69 9.01
CA GLU A 958 33.72 -35.54 9.74
C GLU A 958 33.13 -35.44 11.15
N ILE A 959 31.81 -35.69 11.31
CA ILE A 959 31.15 -35.79 12.63
C ILE A 959 31.70 -36.97 13.44
N GLU A 960 31.90 -38.15 12.82
CA GLU A 960 32.52 -39.31 13.49
C GLU A 960 33.96 -39.01 13.92
N GLN A 961 34.72 -38.22 13.14
CA GLN A 961 36.07 -37.80 13.49
C GLN A 961 36.09 -36.77 14.63
N GLU A 962 35.22 -35.76 14.59
CA GLU A 962 35.21 -34.64 15.54
C GLU A 962 34.60 -35.01 16.90
N HIS A 963 33.53 -35.80 16.89
CA HIS A 963 32.78 -36.14 18.11
C HIS A 963 32.89 -37.61 18.53
N GLN A 964 33.59 -38.46 17.76
CA GLN A 964 33.77 -39.90 18.04
C GLN A 964 32.45 -40.68 18.16
N VAL A 965 31.37 -40.17 17.54
CA VAL A 965 30.05 -40.81 17.50
C VAL A 965 29.77 -41.28 16.07
N LYS A 966 29.54 -42.58 15.90
CA LYS A 966 29.17 -43.17 14.61
C LYS A 966 27.68 -43.02 14.34
N VAL A 967 27.33 -42.44 13.20
CA VAL A 967 25.95 -42.30 12.69
C VAL A 967 25.90 -42.90 11.28
N THR A 968 24.96 -43.79 11.03
CA THR A 968 24.80 -44.45 9.72
C THR A 968 23.95 -43.61 8.76
N MET A 969 24.10 -43.82 7.45
CA MET A 969 23.27 -43.12 6.44
C MET A 969 21.78 -43.39 6.59
N ARG A 970 21.40 -44.56 7.14
CA ARG A 970 20.00 -44.86 7.43
C ARG A 970 19.49 -44.03 8.60
N GLU A 971 20.25 -43.95 9.71
CA GLU A 971 19.88 -43.10 10.85
C GLU A 971 19.79 -41.61 10.44
N LEU A 972 20.69 -41.13 9.57
CA LEU A 972 20.69 -39.74 9.10
C LEU A 972 19.38 -39.36 8.38
N PHE A 973 18.89 -40.20 7.48
CA PHE A 973 17.73 -39.87 6.65
C PHE A 973 16.39 -40.35 7.24
N ASP A 974 16.37 -41.47 7.97
CA ASP A 974 15.14 -42.03 8.54
C ASP A 974 14.86 -41.49 9.97
N GLU A 975 15.89 -41.11 10.73
CA GLU A 975 15.75 -40.78 12.18
C GLU A 975 16.22 -39.36 12.54
N THR A 976 17.21 -38.80 11.85
CA THR A 976 17.80 -37.48 12.17
C THR A 976 17.87 -36.53 10.98
N GLY A 977 16.82 -36.47 10.17
CA GLY A 977 16.77 -35.75 8.89
C GLY A 977 16.98 -34.22 8.90
N THR A 978 17.36 -33.61 10.04
CA THR A 978 17.66 -32.18 10.21
C THR A 978 18.92 -31.96 11.07
N PRO A 979 19.62 -30.81 10.93
CA PRO A 979 20.79 -30.48 11.75
C PRO A 979 20.54 -30.52 13.27
N ARG A 980 19.36 -30.06 13.74
CA ARG A 980 18.99 -30.10 15.17
C ARG A 980 18.87 -31.53 15.69
N LEU A 981 18.14 -32.38 14.98
CA LEU A 981 17.92 -33.76 15.39
C LEU A 981 19.23 -34.58 15.36
N LEU A 982 20.12 -34.26 14.44
CA LEU A 982 21.47 -34.83 14.42
C LEU A 982 22.30 -34.36 15.62
N ALA A 983 22.24 -33.08 15.99
CA ALA A 983 22.91 -32.53 17.18
C ALA A 983 22.41 -33.14 18.49
N GLU A 984 21.09 -33.35 18.61
CA GLU A 984 20.48 -34.01 19.75
C GLU A 984 20.88 -35.50 19.85
N LEU A 985 20.96 -36.22 18.71
CA LEU A 985 21.41 -37.60 18.69
C LEU A 985 22.89 -37.74 19.08
N VAL A 986 23.75 -36.83 18.61
CA VAL A 986 25.17 -36.79 18.97
C VAL A 986 25.33 -36.44 20.46
N ALA A 987 24.58 -35.44 20.95
CA ALA A 987 24.55 -35.06 22.37
C ALA A 987 24.11 -36.22 23.29
N ALA A 988 23.14 -37.03 22.86
CA ALA A 988 22.66 -38.18 23.59
C ALA A 988 23.67 -39.34 23.67
N ARG A 989 24.64 -39.42 22.74
CA ARG A 989 25.67 -40.47 22.67
C ARG A 989 27.03 -40.06 23.25
N LEU A 990 27.18 -38.80 23.69
CA LEU A 990 28.41 -38.29 24.33
C LEU A 990 28.51 -38.72 25.82
N PRO A 991 29.68 -39.17 26.33
CA PRO A 991 29.87 -39.51 27.75
C PRO A 991 29.86 -38.24 28.63
N ARG A 992 28.84 -38.05 29.48
CA ARG A 992 28.72 -36.87 30.37
C ARG A 992 29.79 -36.87 31.47
N GLN A 993 30.62 -35.82 31.54
CA GLN A 993 31.49 -35.55 32.68
C GLN A 993 30.81 -34.58 33.67
N TYR A 994 30.69 -34.99 34.94
CA TYR A 994 30.13 -34.22 36.05
C TYR A 994 31.11 -33.17 36.59
N GLY A 995 30.65 -31.95 36.88
CA GLY A 995 31.40 -30.95 37.65
C GLY A 995 30.54 -29.82 38.24
N ARG A 996 30.20 -29.91 39.52
CA ARG A 996 29.56 -28.86 40.35
C ARG A 996 30.58 -27.76 40.70
N SER A 997 30.16 -26.49 40.72
CA SER A 997 30.78 -25.43 41.55
C SER A 997 29.72 -24.50 42.16
N ALA A 998 29.94 -24.11 43.41
CA ALA A 998 29.01 -23.45 44.34
C ALA A 998 28.97 -21.91 44.21
N PRO A 999 27.95 -21.21 44.73
CA PRO A 999 27.81 -19.76 44.60
C PRO A 999 28.51 -18.96 45.72
N ALA A 1000 29.04 -17.77 45.38
CA ALA A 1000 29.66 -16.80 46.29
C ALA A 1000 28.67 -15.68 46.73
N PRO A 1001 28.92 -14.96 47.86
CA PRO A 1001 27.87 -14.28 48.64
C PRO A 1001 27.63 -12.80 48.30
N VAL A 1002 26.45 -12.31 48.69
CA VAL A 1002 25.87 -10.97 48.44
C VAL A 1002 26.35 -9.92 49.47
N PRO A 1003 26.65 -8.65 49.09
CA PRO A 1003 26.86 -7.56 50.04
C PRO A 1003 25.56 -6.80 50.38
N GLN A 1004 25.39 -6.47 51.67
CA GLN A 1004 24.27 -5.71 52.25
C GLN A 1004 24.36 -4.18 52.05
N PRO A 1005 23.22 -3.44 52.12
CA PRO A 1005 23.18 -1.99 51.99
C PRO A 1005 23.47 -1.25 53.31
N ARG A 1006 24.16 -0.10 53.25
CA ARG A 1006 24.40 0.81 54.39
C ARG A 1006 23.49 2.05 54.35
N ALA A 1007 23.14 2.48 55.56
CA ALA A 1007 22.11 3.45 55.93
C ALA A 1007 22.45 4.93 55.63
N ALA A 1008 21.39 5.74 55.63
CA ALA A 1008 21.36 7.18 55.44
C ALA A 1008 21.83 7.98 56.68
N GLU A 1009 22.47 9.13 56.43
CA GLU A 1009 22.67 10.19 57.43
C GLU A 1009 22.02 11.51 56.96
N ARG A 1010 21.39 12.19 57.92
CA ARG A 1010 20.75 13.52 57.83
C ARG A 1010 21.75 14.59 58.27
N VAL A 1011 21.73 15.77 57.63
CA VAL A 1011 22.15 17.05 58.26
C VAL A 1011 21.23 18.21 57.84
N THR A 1012 21.11 19.16 58.76
CA THR A 1012 20.08 20.17 59.08
C THR A 1012 20.28 21.59 58.47
N ALA A 1013 19.26 22.43 58.61
CA ALA A 1013 19.15 23.83 58.15
C ALA A 1013 19.67 24.92 59.13
N ARG A 1014 20.02 26.12 58.60
CA ARG A 1014 19.79 27.48 59.18
C ARG A 1014 20.27 28.68 58.29
N GLU A 1015 19.31 29.50 57.81
CA GLU A 1015 19.07 30.99 57.91
C GLU A 1015 20.14 32.13 57.74
N PRO A 1016 19.77 33.45 57.52
CA PRO A 1016 20.13 34.26 56.32
C PRO A 1016 20.67 35.73 56.52
N THR A 1017 20.78 36.49 55.39
CA THR A 1017 20.85 37.98 55.14
C THR A 1017 22.17 38.77 55.35
N PRO A 1018 22.39 40.02 54.80
CA PRO A 1018 21.52 40.97 54.03
C PRO A 1018 22.13 41.73 52.79
N GLU A 1019 21.27 42.49 52.09
CA GLU A 1019 21.50 43.49 51.00
C GLU A 1019 22.22 44.80 51.42
N PRO A 1020 22.54 45.71 50.46
CA PRO A 1020 21.90 47.03 50.48
C PRO A 1020 21.59 47.75 49.12
N ARG A 1021 20.34 48.27 49.03
CA ARG A 1021 19.80 49.61 48.65
C ARG A 1021 20.31 50.49 47.47
N LEU A 1022 19.32 51.00 46.72
CA LEU A 1022 19.28 52.19 45.81
C LEU A 1022 19.14 53.53 46.56
N PRO A 1023 19.35 54.69 45.88
CA PRO A 1023 18.24 55.56 45.39
C PRO A 1023 18.57 56.20 44.01
N GLY A 1024 17.70 56.82 43.19
CA GLY A 1024 16.31 57.30 43.27
C GLY A 1024 16.17 58.56 42.37
N ASP A 1025 15.25 58.51 41.40
CA ASP A 1025 14.51 59.56 40.62
C ASP A 1025 15.06 60.98 40.38
N SER A 1026 14.97 61.47 39.12
CA SER A 1026 13.86 62.35 38.62
C SER A 1026 14.21 63.25 37.40
N ALA A 1027 13.23 63.35 36.49
CA ALA A 1027 12.75 64.53 35.75
C ALA A 1027 13.42 65.10 34.44
N GLU A 1028 12.51 65.30 33.47
CA GLU A 1028 12.39 66.42 32.49
C GLU A 1028 13.07 66.42 31.09
N ALA A 1029 12.29 65.95 30.11
CA ALA A 1029 11.76 66.61 28.89
C ALA A 1029 12.43 67.84 28.19
N VAL A 1030 12.25 67.84 26.84
CA VAL A 1030 11.93 68.96 25.90
C VAL A 1030 12.98 69.39 24.82
N THR A 1031 12.57 69.19 23.55
CA THR A 1031 12.79 69.94 22.27
C THR A 1031 14.08 69.91 21.41
N ALA A 1032 13.92 69.33 20.21
CA ALA A 1032 13.90 69.92 18.84
C ALA A 1032 15.11 70.67 18.22
N ALA A 1033 15.58 70.10 17.08
CA ALA A 1033 15.91 70.69 15.74
C ALA A 1033 16.95 71.86 15.64
N PRO A 1034 17.57 72.17 14.47
CA PRO A 1034 17.15 71.88 13.08
C PRO A 1034 18.25 71.49 12.05
N VAL A 1035 17.77 71.14 10.85
CA VAL A 1035 18.47 71.02 9.56
C VAL A 1035 18.78 72.42 8.99
N PRO A 1036 19.79 72.58 8.10
CA PRO A 1036 19.47 72.98 6.72
C PRO A 1036 20.32 72.31 5.63
N ALA A 1037 19.67 71.99 4.50
CA ALA A 1037 20.24 71.94 3.15
C ALA A 1037 20.08 73.35 2.50
N PRO A 1038 20.27 73.64 1.18
CA PRO A 1038 20.71 72.82 0.03
C PRO A 1038 21.65 73.57 -0.96
N ALA A 1039 22.08 72.91 -2.05
CA ALA A 1039 22.34 73.57 -3.35
C ALA A 1039 22.30 72.56 -4.50
N SER A 1040 21.75 73.01 -5.63
CA SER A 1040 21.20 72.21 -6.74
C SER A 1040 21.80 72.54 -8.12
N ALA A 1041 21.94 71.50 -8.96
CA ALA A 1041 21.72 71.44 -10.43
C ALA A 1041 22.74 72.16 -11.37
N PRO A 1042 22.77 71.94 -12.73
CA PRO A 1042 21.75 71.29 -13.58
C PRO A 1042 22.19 70.41 -14.80
N ASN A 1043 21.20 69.63 -15.28
CA ASN A 1043 20.77 69.30 -16.66
C ASN A 1043 21.74 68.78 -17.75
N VAL A 1044 21.30 67.77 -18.52
CA VAL A 1044 20.74 67.93 -19.90
C VAL A 1044 19.91 66.69 -20.29
N VAL A 1045 18.71 66.95 -20.81
CA VAL A 1045 17.79 66.06 -21.54
C VAL A 1045 17.92 66.36 -23.04
N PRO A 1046 17.63 65.40 -23.94
CA PRO A 1046 16.76 65.73 -25.06
C PRO A 1046 15.56 64.78 -25.24
N THR A 1047 14.44 65.40 -25.56
CA THR A 1047 13.10 64.90 -25.91
C THR A 1047 13.02 64.41 -27.37
N PRO A 1048 11.88 63.80 -27.81
CA PRO A 1048 11.81 62.85 -28.92
C PRO A 1048 11.25 63.44 -30.22
N ALA A 1049 11.49 62.75 -31.34
CA ALA A 1049 10.83 62.97 -32.62
C ALA A 1049 10.17 61.68 -33.15
N SER A 1050 9.11 61.88 -33.94
CA SER A 1050 7.95 61.05 -34.21
C SER A 1050 8.10 59.88 -35.21
N ALA A 1051 7.37 58.80 -34.87
CA ALA A 1051 6.43 57.99 -35.68
C ALA A 1051 6.82 57.41 -37.05
N SER A 1052 6.71 56.07 -37.16
CA SER A 1052 5.97 55.41 -38.25
C SER A 1052 5.51 53.99 -37.86
N VAL A 1053 4.31 53.65 -38.33
CA VAL A 1053 3.53 52.40 -38.14
C VAL A 1053 4.07 51.25 -39.03
N THR A 1054 3.67 50.00 -38.72
CA THR A 1054 3.82 48.67 -39.40
C THR A 1054 4.96 47.81 -38.83
N ASP A 1055 4.84 46.51 -38.51
CA ASP A 1055 3.94 45.41 -38.89
C ASP A 1055 4.05 44.29 -37.79
N PRO A 1056 3.06 43.38 -37.58
CA PRO A 1056 3.05 42.46 -36.45
C PRO A 1056 3.66 41.10 -36.84
N GLN A 1057 4.98 40.98 -36.94
CA GLN A 1057 5.69 39.69 -36.91
C GLN A 1057 7.10 39.84 -36.35
N ASP A 1058 7.22 39.79 -35.02
CA ASP A 1058 8.50 39.50 -34.36
C ASP A 1058 8.31 38.21 -33.56
N THR A 1059 8.33 37.09 -34.29
CA THR A 1059 8.44 35.77 -33.68
C THR A 1059 9.94 35.46 -33.65
N GLY A 1060 10.49 35.30 -32.45
CA GLY A 1060 11.90 35.00 -32.20
C GLY A 1060 12.34 33.62 -32.70
N PHE A 1061 12.18 33.35 -33.99
CA PHE A 1061 12.67 32.16 -34.67
C PHE A 1061 13.78 32.54 -35.64
N VAL A 1062 14.91 31.84 -35.51
CA VAL A 1062 16.04 31.90 -36.42
C VAL A 1062 15.54 31.57 -37.83
N THR A 1063 15.81 32.45 -38.79
CA THR A 1063 15.45 32.19 -40.19
C THR A 1063 16.24 30.98 -40.71
N ARG A 1064 15.67 30.24 -41.67
CA ARG A 1064 16.35 29.08 -42.28
C ARG A 1064 17.74 29.44 -42.83
N GLN A 1065 17.92 30.68 -43.28
CA GLN A 1065 19.20 31.17 -43.78
C GLN A 1065 20.23 31.36 -42.66
N GLU A 1066 19.84 31.95 -41.53
CA GLU A 1066 20.70 32.09 -40.35
C GLU A 1066 21.09 30.72 -39.75
N PHE A 1067 20.17 29.75 -39.76
CA PHE A 1067 20.48 28.37 -39.35
C PHE A 1067 21.52 27.72 -40.26
N LEU A 1068 21.41 27.91 -41.57
CA LEU A 1068 22.36 27.35 -42.54
C LEU A 1068 23.74 28.00 -42.43
N GLU A 1069 23.81 29.32 -42.18
CA GLU A 1069 25.07 30.01 -41.93
C GLU A 1069 25.73 29.54 -40.63
N LEU A 1070 24.96 29.36 -39.56
CA LEU A 1070 25.48 28.83 -38.30
C LEU A 1070 25.99 27.39 -38.45
N SER A 1071 25.24 26.55 -39.17
CA SER A 1071 25.64 25.18 -39.49
C SER A 1071 26.94 25.12 -40.29
N GLN A 1072 27.11 26.00 -41.29
CA GLN A 1072 28.37 26.12 -42.03
C GLN A 1072 29.54 26.55 -41.16
N ARG A 1073 29.35 27.50 -40.25
CA ARG A 1073 30.41 27.95 -39.32
C ARG A 1073 30.83 26.85 -38.35
N VAL A 1074 29.88 26.08 -37.81
CA VAL A 1074 30.16 24.94 -36.94
C VAL A 1074 30.91 23.85 -37.73
N HIS A 1075 30.53 23.60 -38.98
CA HIS A 1075 31.24 22.64 -39.83
C HIS A 1075 32.68 23.09 -40.14
N GLN A 1076 32.90 24.38 -40.44
CA GLN A 1076 34.25 24.93 -40.63
C GLN A 1076 35.12 24.81 -39.37
N LEU A 1077 34.58 25.10 -38.19
CA LEU A 1077 35.31 24.95 -36.93
C LEU A 1077 35.70 23.50 -36.66
N SER A 1078 34.81 22.55 -36.96
CA SER A 1078 35.09 21.12 -36.82
C SER A 1078 36.18 20.65 -37.80
N GLN A 1079 36.18 21.13 -39.05
CA GLN A 1079 37.24 20.83 -40.02
C GLN A 1079 38.60 21.39 -39.58
N ILE A 1080 38.63 22.62 -39.03
CA ILE A 1080 39.86 23.22 -38.48
C ILE A 1080 40.39 22.38 -37.31
N GLN A 1081 39.53 21.94 -36.39
CA GLN A 1081 39.94 21.08 -35.28
C GLN A 1081 40.51 19.73 -35.76
N LEU A 1082 39.88 19.08 -36.74
CA LEU A 1082 40.38 17.84 -37.31
C LEU A 1082 41.74 18.02 -38.00
N GLN A 1083 41.94 19.15 -38.69
CA GLN A 1083 43.19 19.47 -39.34
C GLN A 1083 44.32 19.73 -38.32
N MET A 1084 44.01 20.43 -37.22
CA MET A 1084 44.94 20.62 -36.11
C MET A 1084 45.32 19.29 -35.44
N LEU A 1085 44.35 18.40 -35.19
CA LEU A 1085 44.62 17.08 -34.61
C LEU A 1085 45.48 16.21 -35.52
N SER A 1086 45.26 16.29 -36.84
CA SER A 1086 46.10 15.59 -37.83
C SER A 1086 47.54 16.11 -37.84
N GLN A 1087 47.73 17.43 -37.78
CA GLN A 1087 49.07 18.04 -37.68
C GLN A 1087 49.77 17.66 -36.37
N LEU A 1088 49.04 17.64 -35.25
CA LEU A 1088 49.57 17.22 -33.94
C LEU A 1088 50.01 15.75 -33.95
N SER A 1089 49.22 14.88 -34.57
CA SER A 1089 49.55 13.47 -34.76
C SER A 1089 50.80 13.28 -35.62
N GLN A 1090 50.94 14.03 -36.73
CA GLN A 1090 52.14 14.00 -37.57
C GLN A 1090 53.39 14.50 -36.84
N LEU A 1091 53.27 15.56 -36.04
CA LEU A 1091 54.36 16.06 -35.20
C LEU A 1091 54.79 15.03 -34.16
N LEU A 1092 53.85 14.38 -33.49
CA LEU A 1092 54.14 13.30 -32.52
C LEU A 1092 54.82 12.09 -33.18
N ALA A 1093 54.40 11.71 -34.39
CA ALA A 1093 55.02 10.64 -35.16
C ALA A 1093 56.47 10.97 -35.59
N LEU A 1094 56.73 12.23 -35.99
CA LEU A 1094 58.08 12.71 -36.30
C LEU A 1094 58.98 12.74 -35.05
N GLN A 1095 58.42 13.12 -33.89
CA GLN A 1095 59.13 13.12 -32.62
C GLN A 1095 59.50 11.71 -32.16
N ALA A 1096 58.59 10.75 -32.32
CA ALA A 1096 58.83 9.33 -32.02
C ALA A 1096 59.89 8.70 -32.95
N ASN A 1097 59.94 9.10 -34.22
CA ASN A 1097 60.97 8.64 -35.15
C ASN A 1097 62.34 9.29 -34.91
N ALA A 1098 62.39 10.52 -34.37
CA ALA A 1098 63.63 11.20 -34.01
C ALA A 1098 64.28 10.67 -32.72
N THR A 1099 63.51 10.06 -31.82
CA THR A 1099 64.03 9.45 -30.58
C THR A 1099 64.43 7.98 -30.73
N ALA A 1100 64.15 7.34 -31.89
CA ALA A 1100 64.36 5.92 -32.13
C ALA A 1100 65.65 5.53 -32.90
N ALA A 1101 66.62 6.43 -33.12
CA ALA A 1101 67.92 6.06 -33.69
C ALA A 1101 69.07 6.99 -33.22
N PRO A 1102 70.25 6.50 -32.73
CA PRO A 1102 70.71 5.11 -32.63
C PRO A 1102 71.28 4.69 -31.24
N LEU A 1103 70.72 3.62 -30.65
CA LEU A 1103 71.39 2.75 -29.65
C LEU A 1103 72.10 1.55 -30.31
N ALA A 1104 72.40 1.66 -31.61
CA ALA A 1104 73.13 0.64 -32.36
C ALA A 1104 74.30 1.31 -33.09
N ARG A 1105 75.42 1.51 -32.37
CA ARG A 1105 76.82 1.56 -32.84
C ARG A 1105 77.71 2.04 -31.68
N GLY A 1106 78.39 1.11 -31.02
CA GLY A 1106 79.32 1.44 -29.93
C GLY A 1106 79.92 0.28 -29.13
N GLU A 1107 79.91 -0.97 -29.63
CA GLU A 1107 80.87 -1.99 -29.22
C GLU A 1107 81.78 -2.27 -30.41
N GLU A 1108 82.85 -1.49 -30.53
CA GLU A 1108 84.14 -1.84 -31.15
C GLU A 1108 85.06 -0.61 -31.09
N ALA A 1109 85.75 -0.42 -29.95
CA ALA A 1109 87.15 0.04 -29.84
C ALA A 1109 87.46 0.60 -28.42
N ARG A 1110 88.21 -0.20 -27.66
CA ARG A 1110 89.01 0.12 -26.44
C ARG A 1110 88.31 0.46 -25.13
#